data_AF-A0AAN6IWG5-F1
#
_entry.id   AF-A0AAN6IWG5-F1
#
_cell.length_a   1.000
_cell.length_b   1.000
_cell.length_c   1.000
_cell.angle_alpha   90.00
_cell.angle_beta   90.00
_cell.angle_gamma   90.00
#
_symmetry.space_group_name_H-M   'P 1'
#
loop_
_entity.id
_entity.type
_entity.pdbx_description
1 polymer ?
#
loop_
_entity_poly.entity_id
_entity_poly.type
_entity_poly.pdbx_seq_one_letter_code
_entity_poly.pdbx_strand_id
1 'polypeptide(L)'
;MSQPTGLFSVRRPRETLGNIQNFSGIPQPASAVKRVSSSHELRNAPYTASHVRSTSINQSIQRPAQPNFHRSSSGGNLADMGISTVRRSASNNVFGSAHTGRQSLAPNQLFGPQTPATQSLQRRSSIFSRPSAHGPVAHQSFFSQPPAPTGAPKDPRPLRDSSYRARLSQELLDYLTQNNFELEMKHSLTQNSVKSPTQKDFTLMFQWLYKRIDPGYRFQKGIDTEVPPIMKQLRYPYERDITKSHLVAVGGQNWPRFLGLLHWMMQLAQMLDNFSRGAYDDACAEAGIDVSSDRIVFRFLFGAYQDWLQMGPEDDEESEDAALQPHIQAMNEEFERVNAKHVEELKMYEAEHEALKAQIEEFERNAPDIAKLDKHFKILEDDKKKFEEYNANVQAKIEKYDSRIKILEAEIQRTVADLQVVEQERQGLQQSVDRQGLNIQDIDRMNTERERLTKSHEDAVAALDELNKQVLEKEAETARKLEDLEAVVKRYNSLGYQLSLIPSTAVNAKGADYELRLNVSENSKFLSTSQQRSSSSSSSSRRHGSSTTAAEASGGSTDRLLADHNVGYSPIHLLNLDLRGAVRNAFIALRKEINERRKAAADADLNARDFLDNISEALHEKNTEIDNLNYRVNEASRLYASLKESNNTIYTQQTSAIEKLEKELARMREGLERGVVELEQREIEVQVAWESMREEAARVREELHSGVERCLEDVIRFKVHIQKGLEEFEGWVGEEVELELLGDEMEDMGLDDKEGKKEDGEK
;
A
#
# COMPACT_ATOMS: atom_id res chain seq x y z
N MET A 1 28.03 57.40 12.08
CA MET A 1 26.76 58.15 11.97
C MET A 1 25.68 57.15 11.55
N SER A 2 24.43 57.18 12.04
CA SER A 2 23.83 58.00 13.10
C SER A 2 22.46 57.45 13.56
N GLN A 3 22.38 56.98 14.82
CA GLN A 3 21.24 56.83 15.76
C GLN A 3 19.88 56.18 15.31
N PRO A 4 19.15 55.46 16.21
CA PRO A 4 17.88 54.75 15.91
C PRO A 4 16.68 55.17 16.80
N THR A 5 15.51 54.54 16.58
CA THR A 5 14.41 54.32 17.56
C THR A 5 13.62 53.05 17.16
N GLY A 6 12.92 52.30 18.03
CA GLY A 6 12.86 52.27 19.50
C GLY A 6 11.56 51.63 20.07
N LEU A 7 11.67 51.01 21.26
CA LEU A 7 10.62 50.79 22.30
C LEU A 7 9.78 49.46 22.40
N PHE A 8 10.01 48.73 23.51
CA PHE A 8 9.07 47.98 24.42
C PHE A 8 8.21 46.77 23.92
N SER A 9 7.73 45.81 24.76
CA SER A 9 8.24 45.26 26.04
C SER A 9 7.49 43.99 26.55
N VAL A 10 8.27 42.98 26.97
CA VAL A 10 8.09 41.87 27.94
C VAL A 10 6.82 41.80 28.85
N ARG A 11 6.14 40.63 28.93
CA ARG A 11 5.90 39.79 30.16
C ARG A 11 5.06 38.49 29.94
N ARG A 12 5.15 37.55 30.89
CA ARG A 12 4.33 36.31 31.12
C ARG A 12 3.71 36.39 32.56
N PRO A 13 3.14 35.35 33.24
CA PRO A 13 2.50 34.06 32.85
C PRO A 13 1.17 33.74 33.64
N ARG A 14 0.65 32.49 33.54
CA ARG A 14 -0.09 31.64 34.54
C ARG A 14 -1.59 31.23 34.29
N GLU A 15 -1.78 29.91 34.20
CA GLU A 15 -2.67 29.01 35.01
C GLU A 15 -4.23 28.98 35.00
N THR A 16 -4.75 27.80 34.60
CA THR A 16 -5.67 26.84 35.29
C THR A 16 -7.22 27.00 35.47
N LEU A 17 -7.86 25.81 35.42
CA LEU A 17 -9.05 25.28 36.16
C LEU A 17 -10.51 25.53 35.69
N GLY A 18 -11.37 24.53 36.01
CA GLY A 18 -12.85 24.48 35.78
C GLY A 18 -13.28 23.73 34.50
N ASN A 19 -13.76 22.48 34.43
CA ASN A 19 -14.34 21.47 35.35
C ASN A 19 -15.89 21.46 35.48
N ILE A 20 -16.48 20.28 35.78
CA ILE A 20 -17.92 19.93 36.10
C ILE A 20 -18.82 19.51 34.89
N GLN A 21 -19.79 18.55 34.95
CA GLN A 21 -19.92 17.21 35.61
C GLN A 21 -21.27 16.48 35.26
N ASN A 22 -21.42 15.19 35.64
CA ASN A 22 -22.64 14.45 36.11
C ASN A 22 -23.54 13.54 35.20
N PHE A 23 -23.60 12.23 35.60
CA PHE A 23 -24.70 11.21 35.76
C PHE A 23 -25.93 11.11 34.80
N SER A 24 -26.72 10.02 34.68
CA SER A 24 -26.91 8.71 35.40
C SER A 24 -26.58 7.49 34.49
N GLY A 25 -27.21 6.28 34.36
CA GLY A 25 -28.36 5.56 34.97
C GLY A 25 -28.81 4.36 34.06
N ILE A 26 -28.24 3.13 33.99
CA ILE A 26 -28.31 1.85 34.79
C ILE A 26 -29.73 1.17 35.00
N PRO A 27 -29.91 -0.19 35.15
CA PRO A 27 -29.71 -1.30 34.15
C PRO A 27 -30.54 -2.64 34.36
N GLN A 28 -30.10 -3.76 33.72
CA GLN A 28 -30.08 -5.18 34.20
C GLN A 28 -31.39 -6.04 34.25
N PRO A 29 -31.36 -7.38 34.51
CA PRO A 29 -30.26 -8.39 34.44
C PRO A 29 -30.57 -9.77 33.76
N ALA A 30 -29.57 -10.67 33.62
CA ALA A 30 -29.47 -11.98 34.35
C ALA A 30 -28.87 -13.24 33.61
N SER A 31 -27.76 -13.79 34.17
CA SER A 31 -27.47 -15.24 34.40
C SER A 31 -27.18 -16.26 33.25
N ALA A 32 -26.41 -17.38 33.42
CA ALA A 32 -25.35 -17.74 34.40
C ALA A 32 -24.52 -19.04 34.06
N VAL A 33 -23.18 -18.90 34.04
CA VAL A 33 -22.08 -19.69 34.71
C VAL A 33 -22.09 -21.24 34.92
N LYS A 34 -21.01 -21.93 34.44
CA LYS A 34 -20.07 -22.93 35.10
C LYS A 34 -19.00 -23.44 34.06
N ARG A 35 -17.75 -23.92 34.28
CA ARG A 35 -16.84 -24.38 35.40
C ARG A 35 -16.77 -25.92 35.66
N VAL A 36 -15.63 -26.66 35.77
CA VAL A 36 -14.17 -26.56 35.38
C VAL A 36 -13.46 -27.97 35.43
N SER A 37 -12.16 -28.08 35.04
CA SER A 37 -11.11 -29.06 35.50
C SER A 37 -11.05 -30.51 34.92
N SER A 38 -9.92 -31.25 34.84
CA SER A 38 -8.46 -30.97 35.06
C SER A 38 -7.48 -32.04 34.48
N SER A 39 -6.16 -31.72 34.50
CA SER A 39 -4.87 -32.42 34.21
C SER A 39 -4.65 -33.90 34.68
N HIS A 40 -3.56 -34.66 34.41
CA HIS A 40 -2.17 -34.40 33.90
C HIS A 40 -1.43 -35.71 33.43
N GLU A 41 -0.30 -35.60 32.69
CA GLU A 41 0.94 -36.47 32.64
C GLU A 41 0.92 -38.03 32.54
N LEU A 42 1.97 -38.77 32.10
CA LEU A 42 3.07 -38.56 31.12
C LEU A 42 3.79 -39.91 30.77
N ARG A 43 4.54 -39.95 29.65
CA ARG A 43 5.69 -40.83 29.28
C ARG A 43 5.51 -42.24 28.64
N ASN A 44 6.25 -42.36 27.52
CA ASN A 44 6.94 -43.52 26.91
C ASN A 44 6.18 -44.57 26.06
N ALA A 45 6.82 -44.91 24.94
CA ALA A 45 6.45 -45.89 23.90
C ALA A 45 7.54 -47.02 23.86
N PRO A 46 7.58 -48.02 22.95
CA PRO A 46 7.27 -47.96 21.50
C PRO A 46 6.37 -49.08 20.90
N TYR A 47 5.96 -48.83 19.65
CA TYR A 47 5.45 -49.69 18.56
C TYR A 47 5.33 -51.24 18.77
N THR A 48 4.28 -51.91 18.25
CA THR A 48 3.84 -51.90 16.84
C THR A 48 2.35 -52.28 16.61
N ALA A 49 1.83 -51.87 15.43
CA ALA A 49 0.75 -52.46 14.61
C ALA A 49 -0.59 -52.96 15.23
N SER A 50 -1.70 -52.30 14.86
CA SER A 50 -3.03 -52.93 14.66
C SER A 50 -3.96 -52.04 13.80
N HIS A 51 -5.11 -52.58 13.37
CA HIS A 51 -6.03 -52.00 12.36
C HIS A 51 -7.30 -51.36 12.97
N VAL A 52 -8.15 -50.78 12.08
CA VAL A 52 -9.64 -50.75 12.10
C VAL A 52 -10.34 -49.37 12.29
N ARG A 53 -10.74 -48.81 11.13
CA ARG A 53 -12.03 -48.15 10.76
C ARG A 53 -12.63 -46.95 11.54
N SER A 54 -13.04 -45.97 10.71
CA SER A 54 -14.28 -45.15 10.79
C SER A 54 -14.31 -44.02 11.85
N THR A 55 -15.09 -42.94 11.70
CA THR A 55 -16.31 -42.72 10.87
C THR A 55 -16.32 -41.40 10.07
N SER A 56 -17.08 -41.37 8.97
CA SER A 56 -17.69 -40.17 8.37
C SER A 56 -18.83 -40.58 7.42
N ILE A 57 -19.65 -39.60 6.98
CA ILE A 57 -20.73 -39.62 5.95
C ILE A 57 -22.17 -39.39 6.44
N ASN A 58 -22.70 -38.24 6.01
CA ASN A 58 -24.06 -37.84 5.58
C ASN A 58 -25.31 -38.67 5.92
N GLN A 59 -26.35 -37.95 6.36
CA GLN A 59 -27.66 -37.73 5.70
C GLN A 59 -28.39 -36.59 6.47
N SER A 60 -29.39 -35.83 5.99
CA SER A 60 -30.50 -36.07 5.05
C SER A 60 -31.08 -34.70 4.55
N ILE A 61 -31.57 -34.56 3.31
CA ILE A 61 -32.98 -34.60 2.83
C ILE A 61 -33.86 -33.34 3.10
N GLN A 62 -34.13 -32.61 2.01
CA GLN A 62 -35.38 -31.92 1.58
C GLN A 62 -36.12 -30.84 2.42
N ARG A 63 -36.75 -29.93 1.67
CA ARG A 63 -37.67 -28.84 2.08
C ARG A 63 -39.03 -29.38 2.56
N PRO A 64 -39.79 -28.61 3.36
CA PRO A 64 -41.02 -28.02 2.78
C PRO A 64 -41.41 -26.60 3.27
N ALA A 65 -42.35 -26.00 2.50
CA ALA A 65 -43.36 -24.97 2.82
C ALA A 65 -43.02 -23.68 3.64
N GLN A 66 -43.33 -22.54 3.02
CA GLN A 66 -43.69 -21.23 3.62
C GLN A 66 -45.23 -21.12 3.66
N PRO A 67 -45.87 -20.30 4.54
CA PRO A 67 -46.18 -18.91 4.14
C PRO A 67 -46.27 -17.83 5.26
N ASN A 68 -46.06 -16.57 4.84
CA ASN A 68 -46.63 -15.28 5.29
C ASN A 68 -47.12 -15.06 6.75
N PHE A 69 -46.69 -13.95 7.35
CA PHE A 69 -47.57 -12.77 7.54
C PHE A 69 -46.78 -11.44 7.55
N HIS A 70 -47.42 -10.31 7.86
CA HIS A 70 -47.08 -8.98 7.32
C HIS A 70 -46.26 -8.02 8.21
N ARG A 71 -45.66 -7.04 7.49
CA ARG A 71 -45.38 -5.62 7.84
C ARG A 71 -44.13 -5.25 8.67
N SER A 72 -43.37 -4.31 8.07
CA SER A 72 -42.80 -3.06 8.61
C SER A 72 -41.98 -3.07 9.93
N SER A 73 -40.85 -2.37 10.06
CA SER A 73 -40.30 -1.27 9.23
C SER A 73 -38.76 -1.21 9.22
N SER A 74 -38.22 -0.31 8.40
CA SER A 74 -36.87 0.31 8.51
C SER A 74 -36.57 0.81 9.93
N GLY A 75 -35.31 0.94 10.38
CA GLY A 75 -33.99 0.64 9.79
C GLY A 75 -32.90 0.91 10.87
N GLY A 76 -31.76 0.22 10.91
CA GLY A 76 -30.52 0.57 10.17
C GLY A 76 -29.72 1.68 10.91
N ASN A 77 -28.42 1.59 11.21
CA ASN A 77 -27.35 0.60 10.94
C ASN A 77 -26.49 0.48 12.24
N LEU A 78 -25.33 -0.17 12.37
CA LEU A 78 -24.17 -0.36 11.48
C LEU A 78 -23.26 -1.46 12.05
N ALA A 79 -22.77 -2.40 11.23
CA ALA A 79 -21.73 -3.37 11.61
C ALA A 79 -20.85 -3.71 10.39
N ASP A 80 -19.54 -3.63 10.58
CA ASP A 80 -18.51 -3.50 9.56
C ASP A 80 -17.87 -4.86 9.14
N MET A 81 -17.13 -4.83 8.03
CA MET A 81 -16.19 -5.83 7.47
C MET A 81 -16.74 -7.22 7.05
N GLY A 82 -16.35 -7.78 5.89
CA GLY A 82 -15.51 -7.18 4.83
C GLY A 82 -15.16 -8.12 3.65
N ILE A 83 -14.60 -7.51 2.61
CA ILE A 83 -13.59 -8.00 1.64
C ILE A 83 -13.25 -9.51 1.57
N SER A 84 -13.11 -10.15 0.39
CA SER A 84 -13.12 -9.66 -1.00
C SER A 84 -13.19 -10.83 -2.02
N THR A 85 -13.48 -10.55 -3.31
CA THR A 85 -12.85 -11.22 -4.49
C THR A 85 -13.21 -10.47 -5.79
N VAL A 86 -12.28 -10.49 -6.75
CA VAL A 86 -12.35 -9.79 -8.05
C VAL A 86 -13.20 -10.53 -9.08
N ARG A 87 -14.11 -9.82 -9.77
CA ARG A 87 -14.15 -9.74 -11.26
C ARG A 87 -15.07 -8.63 -11.79
N ARG A 88 -14.66 -8.03 -12.92
CA ARG A 88 -15.41 -7.01 -13.67
C ARG A 88 -16.24 -7.66 -14.76
N SER A 89 -17.46 -7.18 -14.98
CA SER A 89 -18.14 -7.13 -16.29
C SER A 89 -19.28 -6.11 -16.25
N ALA A 90 -19.75 -5.69 -17.42
CA ALA A 90 -20.44 -4.41 -17.57
C ALA A 90 -21.98 -4.47 -17.63
N SER A 91 -22.55 -3.27 -17.59
CA SER A 91 -23.78 -2.82 -18.25
C SER A 91 -25.17 -3.27 -17.75
N ASN A 92 -25.91 -2.22 -17.37
CA ASN A 92 -27.29 -1.89 -17.75
C ASN A 92 -28.50 -2.45 -17.00
N ASN A 93 -29.35 -1.47 -16.65
CA ASN A 93 -30.80 -1.47 -16.55
C ASN A 93 -31.50 -2.70 -17.19
N VAL A 94 -32.35 -3.44 -16.48
CA VAL A 94 -33.58 -3.03 -15.74
C VAL A 94 -34.71 -2.57 -16.68
N PHE A 95 -35.74 -3.42 -16.74
CA PHE A 95 -37.07 -3.30 -17.37
C PHE A 95 -37.20 -3.24 -18.91
N GLY A 96 -38.04 -4.14 -19.44
CA GLY A 96 -38.49 -4.23 -20.83
C GLY A 96 -38.74 -5.69 -21.23
N SER A 97 -40.01 -6.14 -21.30
CA SER A 97 -40.34 -7.57 -21.43
C SER A 97 -40.97 -7.93 -22.79
N ALA A 98 -40.54 -9.10 -23.30
CA ALA A 98 -41.22 -10.00 -24.24
C ALA A 98 -42.06 -9.45 -25.41
N HIS A 99 -41.68 -9.80 -26.65
CA HIS A 99 -42.38 -10.89 -27.33
C HIS A 99 -41.65 -11.48 -28.55
N THR A 100 -42.30 -12.48 -29.15
CA THR A 100 -41.81 -13.45 -30.15
C THR A 100 -41.55 -12.91 -31.56
N GLY A 101 -40.45 -13.39 -32.16
CA GLY A 101 -40.53 -14.13 -33.43
C GLY A 101 -40.26 -13.43 -34.78
N ARG A 102 -39.56 -14.19 -35.64
CA ARG A 102 -39.47 -14.12 -37.12
C ARG A 102 -38.84 -12.89 -37.80
N GLN A 103 -37.76 -13.22 -38.53
CA GLN A 103 -37.48 -12.89 -39.94
C GLN A 103 -37.57 -11.44 -40.44
N SER A 104 -36.39 -10.92 -40.79
CA SER A 104 -36.05 -10.22 -42.04
C SER A 104 -37.15 -9.46 -42.81
N LEU A 105 -37.05 -8.13 -42.82
CA LEU A 105 -37.26 -7.28 -44.01
C LEU A 105 -36.81 -5.84 -43.73
N ALA A 106 -36.02 -5.25 -44.64
CA ALA A 106 -35.66 -3.84 -44.64
C ALA A 106 -35.56 -3.34 -46.10
N PRO A 107 -36.15 -2.18 -46.42
CA PRO A 107 -35.78 -1.46 -47.64
C PRO A 107 -35.61 0.07 -47.48
N ASN A 108 -34.48 0.55 -48.02
CA ASN A 108 -34.23 1.84 -48.68
C ASN A 108 -34.53 3.21 -48.01
N GLN A 109 -33.45 3.98 -47.90
CA GLN A 109 -33.25 5.21 -48.70
C GLN A 109 -31.99 4.93 -49.57
N LEU A 110 -31.96 5.05 -50.91
CA LEU A 110 -32.06 6.25 -51.77
C LEU A 110 -30.96 7.29 -51.42
N PHE A 111 -30.01 7.68 -52.28
CA PHE A 111 -29.70 7.40 -53.70
C PHE A 111 -28.17 7.56 -53.95
N GLY A 112 -27.63 7.01 -55.06
CA GLY A 112 -26.32 7.43 -55.61
C GLY A 112 -25.49 6.31 -56.27
N PRO A 113 -25.25 6.32 -57.61
CA PRO A 113 -24.63 5.18 -58.30
C PRO A 113 -23.21 5.42 -58.84
N GLN A 114 -22.33 4.42 -58.70
CA GLN A 114 -21.81 3.62 -59.83
C GLN A 114 -20.95 2.44 -59.36
N THR A 115 -20.73 1.48 -60.26
CA THR A 115 -20.01 0.20 -60.05
C THR A 115 -18.85 0.09 -61.07
N PRO A 116 -17.99 -0.95 -61.07
CA PRO A 116 -17.84 -2.09 -60.15
C PRO A 116 -16.37 -2.31 -59.67
N ALA A 117 -16.12 -3.51 -59.13
CA ALA A 117 -14.90 -4.32 -59.32
C ALA A 117 -13.84 -4.44 -58.18
N THR A 118 -13.97 -5.57 -57.46
CA THR A 118 -12.92 -6.57 -57.18
C THR A 118 -11.61 -6.23 -56.44
N GLN A 119 -11.44 -6.97 -55.34
CA GLN A 119 -10.21 -7.62 -54.84
C GLN A 119 -9.14 -6.80 -54.08
N SER A 120 -8.62 -7.50 -53.05
CA SER A 120 -7.36 -7.28 -52.31
C SER A 120 -7.04 -5.89 -51.75
N LEU A 121 -6.79 -5.84 -50.43
CA LEU A 121 -5.43 -5.60 -49.94
C LEU A 121 -5.26 -5.98 -48.46
N GLN A 122 -3.99 -6.06 -48.02
CA GLN A 122 -3.58 -6.41 -46.66
C GLN A 122 -3.44 -5.17 -45.77
N ARG A 123 -3.75 -5.30 -44.47
CA ARG A 123 -2.99 -4.78 -43.30
C ARG A 123 -3.72 -5.25 -42.03
N ARG A 124 -3.12 -6.00 -41.09
CA ARG A 124 -1.99 -5.71 -40.16
C ARG A 124 -2.31 -4.62 -39.11
N SER A 125 -2.69 -5.03 -37.89
CA SER A 125 -2.52 -4.23 -36.65
C SER A 125 -2.78 -5.01 -35.34
N SER A 126 -1.72 -5.38 -34.62
CA SER A 126 -1.70 -5.67 -33.16
C SER A 126 -0.23 -5.87 -32.74
N ILE A 127 0.48 -4.92 -32.12
CA ILE A 127 0.36 -4.36 -30.75
C ILE A 127 1.08 -5.24 -29.68
N PHE A 128 2.27 -4.75 -29.29
CA PHE A 128 2.93 -4.77 -27.97
C PHE A 128 4.07 -5.77 -27.60
N SER A 129 5.09 -5.18 -26.95
CA SER A 129 6.12 -5.71 -26.02
C SER A 129 7.23 -6.70 -26.44
N ARG A 130 8.48 -6.23 -26.25
CA ARG A 130 9.76 -6.94 -25.98
C ARG A 130 9.80 -7.50 -24.52
N PRO A 131 10.85 -8.23 -24.02
CA PRO A 131 12.24 -8.35 -24.50
C PRO A 131 12.68 -9.80 -24.83
N SER A 132 13.94 -10.17 -24.54
CA SER A 132 14.80 -10.96 -25.43
C SER A 132 15.53 -12.18 -24.82
N ALA A 133 16.08 -13.00 -25.73
CA ALA A 133 17.11 -14.03 -25.57
C ALA A 133 16.69 -15.46 -25.15
N HIS A 134 17.49 -16.43 -25.65
CA HIS A 134 17.49 -17.88 -25.41
C HIS A 134 16.41 -18.74 -26.12
N GLY A 135 16.85 -19.41 -27.20
CA GLY A 135 16.55 -20.83 -27.53
C GLY A 135 15.09 -21.30 -27.72
N PRO A 136 14.68 -21.75 -28.92
CA PRO A 136 13.34 -22.31 -29.14
C PRO A 136 13.19 -23.74 -28.56
N VAL A 137 12.98 -23.84 -27.25
CA VAL A 137 12.48 -25.08 -26.61
C VAL A 137 11.01 -25.28 -27.00
N ALA A 138 10.77 -26.24 -27.90
CA ALA A 138 9.43 -26.55 -28.39
C ALA A 138 8.58 -27.24 -27.30
N HIS A 139 7.59 -26.54 -26.75
CA HIS A 139 6.61 -27.11 -25.84
C HIS A 139 5.71 -28.14 -26.55
N GLN A 140 6.06 -29.43 -26.38
CA GLN A 140 5.27 -30.56 -26.87
C GLN A 140 3.87 -30.56 -26.26
N SER A 141 2.84 -30.68 -27.11
CA SER A 141 1.44 -30.73 -26.67
C SER A 141 1.05 -32.15 -26.30
N PHE A 142 0.51 -32.34 -25.09
CA PHE A 142 0.28 -33.65 -24.43
C PHE A 142 -0.84 -34.53 -25.05
N PHE A 143 -1.17 -34.33 -26.33
CA PHE A 143 -2.19 -35.10 -27.06
C PHE A 143 -1.86 -35.34 -28.55
N SER A 144 -0.62 -35.12 -28.98
CA SER A 144 -0.14 -35.68 -30.25
C SER A 144 0.37 -37.11 -30.05
N GLN A 145 0.00 -38.04 -30.93
CA GLN A 145 0.71 -39.32 -31.01
C GLN A 145 2.19 -39.07 -31.32
N PRO A 146 3.11 -39.93 -30.83
CA PRO A 146 4.50 -39.87 -31.27
C PRO A 146 4.55 -39.98 -32.79
N PRO A 147 5.34 -39.14 -33.51
CA PRO A 147 5.47 -39.27 -34.95
C PRO A 147 5.95 -40.68 -35.28
N ALA A 148 5.26 -41.35 -36.21
CA ALA A 148 5.70 -42.64 -36.71
C ALA A 148 7.17 -42.52 -37.17
N PRO A 149 8.03 -43.53 -36.93
CA PRO A 149 9.45 -43.45 -37.25
C PRO A 149 9.60 -43.05 -38.71
N THR A 150 10.28 -41.92 -38.94
CA THR A 150 10.31 -41.27 -40.26
C THR A 150 10.77 -42.26 -41.32
N GLY A 151 9.84 -42.65 -42.20
CA GLY A 151 10.18 -43.33 -43.45
C GLY A 151 11.18 -42.48 -44.24
N ALA A 152 11.95 -43.13 -45.11
CA ALA A 152 13.01 -42.47 -45.88
C ALA A 152 12.50 -41.14 -46.46
N PRO A 153 13.20 -40.00 -46.22
CA PRO A 153 12.66 -38.69 -46.51
C PRO A 153 12.35 -38.60 -47.99
N LYS A 154 11.08 -38.35 -48.33
CA LYS A 154 10.63 -38.27 -49.71
C LYS A 154 11.24 -37.05 -50.38
N ASP A 155 11.85 -37.23 -51.56
CA ASP A 155 12.47 -36.14 -52.32
C ASP A 155 11.47 -34.99 -52.53
N PRO A 156 11.73 -33.78 -51.99
CA PRO A 156 10.84 -32.62 -52.11
C PRO A 156 11.00 -31.92 -53.46
N ARG A 157 12.03 -32.25 -54.24
CA ARG A 157 12.32 -31.57 -55.51
C ARG A 157 11.26 -31.92 -56.55
N PRO A 158 10.72 -30.98 -57.34
CA PRO A 158 9.71 -31.24 -58.37
C PRO A 158 10.17 -32.04 -59.60
N LEU A 159 10.90 -33.15 -59.44
CA LEU A 159 11.48 -33.96 -60.52
C LEU A 159 10.46 -34.52 -61.53
N ARG A 160 9.16 -34.49 -61.23
CA ARG A 160 8.11 -34.82 -62.21
C ARG A 160 7.75 -33.66 -63.14
N ASP A 161 7.91 -32.42 -62.71
CA ASP A 161 7.68 -31.25 -63.56
C ASP A 161 8.68 -31.23 -64.73
N SER A 162 8.20 -30.87 -65.91
CA SER A 162 9.04 -30.72 -67.10
C SER A 162 9.82 -29.41 -67.11
N SER A 163 9.29 -28.34 -66.48
CA SER A 163 9.96 -27.04 -66.43
C SER A 163 11.16 -27.08 -65.49
N TYR A 164 10.96 -27.61 -64.28
CA TYR A 164 12.01 -27.84 -63.30
C TYR A 164 13.13 -28.75 -63.85
N ARG A 165 12.78 -29.86 -64.49
CA ARG A 165 13.76 -30.74 -65.15
C ARG A 165 14.57 -30.04 -66.24
N ALA A 166 13.93 -29.25 -67.10
CA ALA A 166 14.63 -28.51 -68.15
C ALA A 166 15.65 -27.52 -67.57
N ARG A 167 15.30 -26.85 -66.46
CA ARG A 167 16.25 -26.01 -65.71
C ARG A 167 17.42 -26.82 -65.16
N LEU A 168 17.18 -27.94 -64.45
CA LEU A 168 18.27 -28.78 -63.92
C LEU A 168 19.19 -29.30 -65.02
N SER A 169 18.61 -29.66 -66.19
CA SER A 169 19.37 -30.11 -67.35
C SER A 169 20.29 -29.04 -67.92
N GLN A 170 19.83 -27.78 -67.94
CA GLN A 170 20.63 -26.66 -68.44
C GLN A 170 21.75 -26.30 -67.46
N GLU A 171 21.44 -26.12 -66.16
CA GLU A 171 22.46 -25.83 -65.13
C GLU A 171 23.57 -26.88 -65.10
N LEU A 172 23.21 -28.17 -65.24
CA LEU A 172 24.16 -29.27 -65.31
C LEU A 172 25.03 -29.22 -66.57
N LEU A 173 24.43 -28.98 -67.75
CA LEU A 173 25.18 -28.89 -69.00
C LEU A 173 26.11 -27.68 -69.02
N ASP A 174 25.63 -26.51 -68.59
CA ASP A 174 26.41 -25.28 -68.51
C ASP A 174 27.65 -25.47 -67.61
N TYR A 175 27.48 -26.10 -66.44
CA TYR A 175 28.60 -26.39 -65.54
C TYR A 175 29.60 -27.39 -66.14
N LEU A 176 29.13 -28.47 -66.77
CA LEU A 176 29.98 -29.46 -67.44
C LEU A 176 30.80 -28.82 -68.58
N THR A 177 30.18 -27.94 -69.36
CA THR A 177 30.83 -27.19 -70.45
C THR A 177 31.85 -26.19 -69.92
N GLN A 178 31.49 -25.37 -68.92
CA GLN A 178 32.39 -24.37 -68.30
C GLN A 178 33.62 -24.99 -67.63
N ASN A 179 33.56 -26.27 -67.26
CA ASN A 179 34.61 -26.98 -66.55
C ASN A 179 35.31 -28.06 -67.40
N ASN A 180 35.28 -27.94 -68.73
CA ASN A 180 36.06 -28.78 -69.65
C ASN A 180 35.73 -30.30 -69.63
N PHE A 181 34.50 -30.70 -69.28
CA PHE A 181 34.09 -32.11 -69.26
C PHE A 181 34.44 -32.86 -70.55
N GLU A 182 34.16 -32.25 -71.71
CA GLU A 182 34.38 -32.89 -73.02
C GLU A 182 35.87 -33.18 -73.29
N LEU A 183 36.76 -32.32 -72.79
CA LEU A 183 38.20 -32.42 -72.95
C LEU A 183 38.79 -33.53 -72.06
N GLU A 184 38.37 -33.58 -70.79
CA GLU A 184 38.81 -34.62 -69.84
C GLU A 184 38.27 -36.01 -70.22
N MET A 185 36.96 -36.11 -70.47
CA MET A 185 36.28 -37.39 -70.67
C MET A 185 36.24 -37.84 -72.15
N LYS A 186 36.76 -37.00 -73.06
CA LYS A 186 36.84 -37.24 -74.52
C LYS A 186 35.49 -37.68 -75.11
N HIS A 187 34.43 -37.03 -74.67
CA HIS A 187 33.05 -37.38 -74.99
C HIS A 187 32.16 -36.14 -74.91
N SER A 188 31.63 -35.72 -76.07
CA SER A 188 30.79 -34.52 -76.14
C SER A 188 29.35 -34.77 -75.71
N LEU A 189 28.75 -33.78 -75.04
CA LEU A 189 27.38 -33.82 -74.53
C LEU A 189 26.50 -32.87 -75.34
N THR A 190 25.45 -33.41 -75.93
CA THR A 190 24.47 -32.62 -76.68
C THR A 190 23.29 -32.21 -75.81
N GLN A 191 22.49 -31.24 -76.26
CA GLN A 191 21.20 -30.89 -75.63
C GLN A 191 20.22 -32.09 -75.53
N ASN A 192 20.47 -33.18 -76.26
CA ASN A 192 19.72 -34.43 -76.16
C ASN A 192 20.33 -35.40 -75.12
N SER A 193 21.65 -35.38 -74.91
CA SER A 193 22.35 -36.21 -73.90
C SER A 193 21.82 -35.99 -72.48
N VAL A 194 21.27 -34.81 -72.15
CA VAL A 194 20.67 -34.53 -70.83
C VAL A 194 19.14 -34.71 -70.81
N LYS A 195 18.48 -34.80 -71.98
CA LYS A 195 17.04 -35.09 -72.09
C LYS A 195 16.74 -36.58 -72.12
N SER A 196 17.62 -37.37 -72.73
CA SER A 196 17.51 -38.82 -72.89
C SER A 196 18.90 -39.45 -73.00
N PRO A 197 19.67 -39.50 -71.89
CA PRO A 197 21.04 -40.01 -71.88
C PRO A 197 21.12 -41.48 -72.28
N THR A 198 22.19 -41.83 -72.96
CA THR A 198 22.65 -43.21 -73.02
C THR A 198 23.25 -43.61 -71.66
N GLN A 199 23.42 -44.93 -71.45
CA GLN A 199 24.15 -45.44 -70.30
C GLN A 199 25.59 -44.88 -70.23
N LYS A 200 26.20 -44.54 -71.38
CA LYS A 200 27.55 -43.95 -71.45
C LYS A 200 27.56 -42.50 -70.95
N ASP A 201 26.62 -41.66 -71.41
CA ASP A 201 26.51 -40.25 -70.98
C ASP A 201 26.41 -40.17 -69.45
N PHE A 202 25.50 -40.93 -68.84
CA PHE A 202 25.34 -40.98 -67.38
C PHE A 202 26.61 -41.46 -66.67
N THR A 203 27.24 -42.53 -67.16
CA THR A 203 28.43 -43.11 -66.52
C THR A 203 29.57 -42.09 -66.47
N LEU A 204 29.83 -41.41 -67.58
CA LEU A 204 30.91 -40.42 -67.66
C LEU A 204 30.56 -39.15 -66.86
N MET A 205 29.32 -38.65 -66.93
CA MET A 205 28.87 -37.52 -66.08
C MET A 205 29.02 -37.84 -64.58
N PHE A 206 28.63 -39.04 -64.14
CA PHE A 206 28.79 -39.45 -62.75
C PHE A 206 30.27 -39.53 -62.35
N GLN A 207 31.10 -40.21 -63.15
CA GLN A 207 32.51 -40.41 -62.85
C GLN A 207 33.27 -39.08 -62.76
N TRP A 208 33.01 -38.15 -63.68
CA TRP A 208 33.64 -36.82 -63.67
C TRP A 208 33.16 -35.95 -62.50
N LEU A 209 31.85 -35.91 -62.22
CA LEU A 209 31.33 -35.18 -61.06
C LEU A 209 31.85 -35.75 -59.74
N TYR A 210 31.97 -37.08 -59.63
CA TYR A 210 32.51 -37.71 -58.42
C TYR A 210 34.01 -37.43 -58.27
N LYS A 211 34.80 -37.44 -59.37
CA LYS A 211 36.22 -37.05 -59.36
C LYS A 211 36.46 -35.62 -58.83
N ARG A 212 35.49 -34.70 -58.96
CA ARG A 212 35.58 -33.36 -58.33
C ARG A 212 35.30 -33.34 -56.83
N ILE A 213 34.55 -34.32 -56.33
CA ILE A 213 34.23 -34.48 -54.90
C ILE A 213 35.33 -35.29 -54.19
N ASP A 214 35.90 -36.28 -54.89
CA ASP A 214 36.95 -37.17 -54.42
C ASP A 214 37.94 -37.45 -55.57
N PRO A 215 39.00 -36.62 -55.72
CA PRO A 215 40.01 -36.79 -56.77
C PRO A 215 40.87 -38.04 -56.62
N GLY A 216 40.89 -38.66 -55.43
CA GLY A 216 41.66 -39.88 -55.15
C GLY A 216 40.98 -41.16 -55.65
N TYR A 217 39.66 -41.13 -55.86
CA TYR A 217 38.89 -42.32 -56.20
C TYR A 217 39.22 -42.90 -57.57
N ARG A 218 39.26 -44.23 -57.64
CA ARG A 218 39.41 -44.98 -58.88
C ARG A 218 38.29 -46.00 -58.99
N PHE A 219 37.39 -45.78 -59.95
CA PHE A 219 36.33 -46.73 -60.31
C PHE A 219 36.93 -48.04 -60.80
N GLN A 220 36.47 -49.18 -60.29
CA GLN A 220 37.02 -50.52 -60.62
C GLN A 220 36.00 -51.48 -61.21
N LYS A 221 34.71 -51.24 -60.97
CA LYS A 221 33.60 -52.14 -61.33
C LYS A 221 32.52 -51.38 -62.12
N GLY A 222 31.45 -52.10 -62.47
CA GLY A 222 30.29 -51.51 -63.12
C GLY A 222 29.63 -50.43 -62.26
N ILE A 223 29.17 -49.36 -62.93
CA ILE A 223 28.52 -48.20 -62.31
C ILE A 223 27.26 -48.57 -61.49
N ASP A 224 26.61 -49.67 -61.87
CA ASP A 224 25.50 -50.33 -61.17
C ASP A 224 25.88 -50.92 -59.80
N THR A 225 27.17 -51.18 -59.57
CA THR A 225 27.71 -51.68 -58.29
C THR A 225 28.39 -50.62 -57.44
N GLU A 226 28.93 -49.55 -58.04
CA GLU A 226 29.67 -48.51 -57.31
C GLU A 226 28.83 -47.28 -56.94
N VAL A 227 27.82 -46.89 -57.75
CA VAL A 227 26.95 -45.74 -57.41
C VAL A 227 26.19 -45.92 -56.08
N PRO A 228 25.57 -47.08 -55.76
CA PRO A 228 24.82 -47.22 -54.50
C PRO A 228 25.68 -47.05 -53.22
N PRO A 229 26.87 -47.69 -53.08
CA PRO A 229 27.73 -47.43 -51.92
C PRO A 229 28.33 -46.01 -51.94
N ILE A 230 28.66 -45.43 -53.10
CA ILE A 230 29.14 -44.04 -53.19
C ILE A 230 28.07 -43.05 -52.69
N MET A 231 26.82 -43.18 -53.14
CA MET A 231 25.71 -42.33 -52.69
C MET A 231 25.43 -42.47 -51.19
N LYS A 232 25.58 -43.69 -50.64
CA LYS A 232 25.50 -43.92 -49.20
C LYS A 232 26.66 -43.26 -48.44
N GLN A 233 27.88 -43.29 -48.99
CA GLN A 233 29.08 -42.68 -48.38
C GLN A 233 29.00 -41.14 -48.39
N LEU A 234 28.58 -40.54 -49.49
CA LEU A 234 28.28 -39.11 -49.59
C LEU A 234 27.02 -38.67 -48.81
N ARG A 235 26.35 -39.61 -48.10
CA ARG A 235 25.12 -39.37 -47.35
C ARG A 235 24.01 -38.72 -48.18
N TYR A 236 23.91 -39.07 -49.46
CA TYR A 236 22.87 -38.56 -50.35
C TYR A 236 21.48 -38.84 -49.74
N PRO A 237 20.62 -37.83 -49.50
CA PRO A 237 19.39 -38.01 -48.73
C PRO A 237 18.36 -38.99 -49.31
N TYR A 238 18.53 -39.39 -50.58
CA TYR A 238 17.62 -40.26 -51.33
C TYR A 238 18.35 -41.50 -51.88
N GLU A 239 19.42 -41.97 -51.21
CA GLU A 239 20.20 -43.15 -51.61
C GLU A 239 19.33 -44.41 -51.75
N ARG A 240 18.30 -44.55 -50.91
CA ARG A 240 17.38 -45.71 -50.91
C ARG A 240 16.47 -45.81 -52.14
N ASP A 241 16.26 -44.70 -52.86
CA ASP A 241 15.47 -44.68 -54.10
C ASP A 241 16.28 -45.17 -55.32
N ILE A 242 17.59 -45.36 -55.15
CA ILE A 242 18.55 -45.75 -56.20
C ILE A 242 18.96 -47.21 -55.97
N THR A 243 18.33 -48.10 -56.72
CA THR A 243 18.62 -49.54 -56.68
C THR A 243 19.54 -49.94 -57.85
N LYS A 244 20.22 -51.08 -57.70
CA LYS A 244 21.03 -51.67 -58.78
C LYS A 244 20.24 -51.84 -60.08
N SER A 245 18.98 -52.25 -60.01
CA SER A 245 18.12 -52.43 -61.20
C SER A 245 17.73 -51.11 -61.87
N HIS A 246 17.63 -50.00 -61.14
CA HIS A 246 17.44 -48.68 -61.76
C HIS A 246 18.67 -48.24 -62.56
N LEU A 247 19.88 -48.60 -62.12
CA LEU A 247 21.15 -48.20 -62.72
C LEU A 247 21.53 -48.97 -64.00
N VAL A 248 20.85 -50.06 -64.32
CA VAL A 248 21.09 -50.82 -65.58
C VAL A 248 20.49 -50.11 -66.81
N ALA A 249 19.52 -49.22 -66.63
CA ALA A 249 18.81 -48.52 -67.70
C ALA A 249 18.44 -47.08 -67.32
N VAL A 250 19.47 -46.24 -67.14
CA VAL A 250 19.33 -44.89 -66.55
C VAL A 250 18.51 -43.90 -67.36
N GLY A 251 18.51 -44.01 -68.69
CA GLY A 251 17.72 -43.15 -69.60
C GLY A 251 16.22 -43.47 -69.65
N GLY A 252 15.74 -44.46 -68.90
CA GLY A 252 14.33 -44.86 -68.84
C GLY A 252 13.46 -43.99 -67.91
N GLN A 253 12.36 -44.56 -67.41
CA GLN A 253 11.40 -43.88 -66.51
C GLN A 253 12.04 -43.28 -65.24
N ASN A 254 13.20 -43.80 -64.82
CA ASN A 254 13.96 -43.29 -63.67
C ASN A 254 14.88 -42.10 -63.98
N TRP A 255 15.06 -41.67 -65.24
CA TRP A 255 15.96 -40.57 -65.60
C TRP A 255 15.79 -39.30 -64.73
N PRO A 256 14.57 -38.83 -64.39
CA PRO A 256 14.41 -37.69 -63.49
C PRO A 256 15.11 -37.81 -62.12
N ARG A 257 15.18 -39.02 -61.54
CA ARG A 257 15.90 -39.29 -60.28
C ARG A 257 17.41 -39.17 -60.48
N PHE A 258 17.93 -39.68 -61.59
CA PHE A 258 19.35 -39.63 -61.93
C PHE A 258 19.81 -38.22 -62.32
N LEU A 259 18.99 -37.45 -63.05
CA LEU A 259 19.20 -36.02 -63.28
C LEU A 259 19.25 -35.25 -61.95
N GLY A 260 18.31 -35.52 -61.03
CA GLY A 260 18.33 -34.95 -59.68
C GLY A 260 19.57 -35.33 -58.86
N LEU A 261 20.09 -36.55 -59.02
CA LEU A 261 21.34 -36.98 -58.40
C LEU A 261 22.56 -36.25 -58.99
N LEU A 262 22.68 -36.17 -60.32
CA LEU A 262 23.82 -35.51 -60.98
C LEU A 262 23.82 -34.01 -60.68
N HIS A 263 22.64 -33.38 -60.69
CA HIS A 263 22.48 -31.97 -60.29
C HIS A 263 22.85 -31.74 -58.81
N TRP A 264 22.51 -32.66 -57.90
CA TRP A 264 22.97 -32.56 -56.51
C TRP A 264 24.48 -32.76 -56.36
N MET A 265 25.09 -33.69 -57.11
CA MET A 265 26.54 -33.86 -57.13
C MET A 265 27.25 -32.63 -57.71
N MET A 266 26.67 -31.99 -58.72
CA MET A 266 27.13 -30.70 -59.25
C MET A 266 27.08 -29.61 -58.17
N GLN A 267 25.96 -29.47 -57.45
CA GLN A 267 25.84 -28.52 -56.34
C GLN A 267 26.84 -28.82 -55.20
N LEU A 268 27.09 -30.10 -54.89
CA LEU A 268 28.08 -30.50 -53.89
C LEU A 268 29.51 -30.16 -54.34
N ALA A 269 29.86 -30.40 -55.60
CA ALA A 269 31.15 -29.99 -56.15
C ALA A 269 31.32 -28.46 -56.13
N GLN A 270 30.31 -27.70 -56.57
CA GLN A 270 30.30 -26.23 -56.50
C GLN A 270 30.44 -25.71 -55.06
N MET A 271 29.81 -26.36 -54.09
CA MET A 271 29.92 -26.00 -52.67
C MET A 271 31.35 -26.24 -52.14
N LEU A 272 31.99 -27.34 -52.53
CA LEU A 272 33.39 -27.63 -52.18
C LEU A 272 34.35 -26.65 -52.84
N ASP A 273 34.20 -26.39 -54.15
CA ASP A 273 34.97 -25.38 -54.89
C ASP A 273 34.88 -23.99 -54.21
N ASN A 274 33.68 -23.58 -53.81
CA ASN A 274 33.42 -22.31 -53.14
C ASN A 274 33.99 -22.26 -51.71
N PHE A 275 33.92 -23.37 -50.97
CA PHE A 275 34.49 -23.47 -49.62
C PHE A 275 36.02 -23.38 -49.63
N SER A 276 36.69 -24.03 -50.59
CA SER A 276 38.13 -23.89 -50.80
C SER A 276 38.54 -22.46 -51.18
N ARG A 277 37.68 -21.75 -51.93
CA ARG A 277 37.90 -20.34 -52.35
C ARG A 277 37.59 -19.29 -51.28
N GLY A 278 37.02 -19.65 -50.14
CA GLY A 278 36.61 -18.69 -49.09
C GLY A 278 35.31 -17.94 -49.38
N ALA A 279 34.50 -18.38 -50.35
CA ALA A 279 33.26 -17.71 -50.75
C ALA A 279 32.10 -17.82 -49.72
N TYR A 280 32.39 -18.30 -48.50
CA TYR A 280 31.49 -18.36 -47.36
C TYR A 280 32.08 -17.71 -46.10
N ASP A 281 33.29 -17.13 -46.17
CA ASP A 281 34.02 -16.66 -44.98
C ASP A 281 33.33 -15.46 -44.31
N ASP A 282 32.79 -14.54 -45.11
CA ASP A 282 31.93 -13.44 -44.61
C ASP A 282 30.72 -13.98 -43.82
N ALA A 283 30.13 -15.08 -44.26
CA ALA A 283 28.98 -15.72 -43.59
C ALA A 283 29.38 -16.51 -42.33
N CYS A 284 30.63 -16.97 -42.24
CA CYS A 284 31.21 -17.49 -40.99
C CYS A 284 31.44 -16.35 -39.99
N ALA A 285 31.96 -15.20 -40.46
CA ALA A 285 32.18 -14.01 -39.64
C ALA A 285 30.84 -13.44 -39.11
N GLU A 286 29.78 -13.36 -39.94
CA GLU A 286 28.41 -13.02 -39.48
C GLU A 286 27.88 -14.00 -38.42
N ALA A 287 28.30 -15.27 -38.46
CA ALA A 287 27.96 -16.28 -37.46
C ALA A 287 28.85 -16.23 -36.19
N GLY A 288 29.79 -15.28 -36.11
CA GLY A 288 30.71 -15.11 -34.98
C GLY A 288 31.94 -16.02 -35.03
N ILE A 289 32.32 -16.53 -36.20
CA ILE A 289 33.47 -17.42 -36.42
C ILE A 289 34.37 -16.79 -37.50
N ASP A 290 35.41 -16.05 -37.11
CA ASP A 290 36.44 -15.68 -38.08
C ASP A 290 37.19 -16.93 -38.53
N VAL A 291 37.26 -17.12 -39.85
CA VAL A 291 38.06 -18.16 -40.52
C VAL A 291 39.13 -17.55 -41.42
N SER A 292 39.19 -16.22 -41.52
CA SER A 292 40.09 -15.48 -42.40
C SER A 292 41.54 -15.68 -41.97
N SER A 293 41.79 -15.50 -40.67
CA SER A 293 43.10 -15.68 -40.03
C SER A 293 43.60 -17.12 -40.19
N ASP A 294 42.75 -18.10 -39.85
CA ASP A 294 43.04 -19.52 -40.03
C ASP A 294 43.36 -19.87 -41.49
N ARG A 295 42.60 -19.36 -42.46
CA ARG A 295 42.79 -19.67 -43.89
C ARG A 295 44.13 -19.15 -44.42
N ILE A 296 44.59 -17.98 -43.94
CA ILE A 296 45.92 -17.44 -44.26
C ILE A 296 47.01 -18.37 -43.69
N VAL A 297 46.91 -18.73 -42.40
CA VAL A 297 47.88 -19.62 -41.73
C VAL A 297 47.90 -21.03 -42.37
N PHE A 298 46.75 -21.61 -42.70
CA PHE A 298 46.70 -22.92 -43.38
C PHE A 298 47.28 -22.89 -44.79
N ARG A 299 47.13 -21.78 -45.54
CA ARG A 299 47.81 -21.61 -46.84
C ARG A 299 49.33 -21.53 -46.66
N PHE A 300 49.81 -20.72 -45.71
CA PHE A 300 51.23 -20.62 -45.36
C PHE A 300 51.81 -21.99 -44.99
N LEU A 301 51.22 -22.66 -43.99
CA LEU A 301 51.69 -23.96 -43.51
C LEU A 301 51.66 -25.04 -44.61
N PHE A 302 50.62 -25.07 -45.45
CA PHE A 302 50.55 -26.06 -46.53
C PHE A 302 51.57 -25.78 -47.64
N GLY A 303 51.75 -24.52 -48.05
CA GLY A 303 52.74 -24.13 -49.06
C GLY A 303 54.16 -24.43 -48.60
N ALA A 304 54.55 -23.89 -47.45
CA ALA A 304 55.87 -24.10 -46.85
C ALA A 304 56.16 -25.60 -46.62
N TYR A 305 55.20 -26.37 -46.11
CA TYR A 305 55.39 -27.80 -45.89
C TYR A 305 55.45 -28.62 -47.19
N GLN A 306 54.72 -28.23 -48.24
CA GLN A 306 54.80 -28.89 -49.55
C GLN A 306 56.17 -28.66 -50.19
N ASP A 307 56.73 -27.46 -50.08
CA ASP A 307 58.03 -27.13 -50.66
C ASP A 307 59.17 -27.72 -49.82
N TRP A 308 59.06 -27.70 -48.48
CA TRP A 308 59.96 -28.46 -47.58
C TRP A 308 59.97 -29.98 -47.88
N LEU A 309 58.81 -30.58 -48.19
CA LEU A 309 58.72 -31.99 -48.63
C LEU A 309 59.34 -32.28 -50.01
N GLN A 310 59.73 -31.25 -50.78
CA GLN A 310 60.44 -31.38 -52.05
C GLN A 310 61.97 -31.21 -51.90
N MET A 311 62.44 -30.71 -50.74
CA MET A 311 63.86 -30.61 -50.42
C MET A 311 64.51 -31.99 -50.26
N GLY A 312 65.78 -32.10 -50.64
CA GLY A 312 66.60 -33.29 -50.50
C GLY A 312 67.44 -33.28 -49.21
N PRO A 313 67.95 -34.46 -48.77
CA PRO A 313 68.83 -34.57 -47.60
C PRO A 313 70.26 -34.05 -47.84
N GLU A 314 70.49 -33.32 -48.92
CA GLU A 314 71.76 -32.62 -49.25
C GLU A 314 71.57 -31.10 -49.32
N ASP A 315 70.35 -30.57 -49.18
CA ASP A 315 70.09 -29.13 -49.08
C ASP A 315 70.45 -28.63 -47.66
N ASP A 316 70.82 -27.35 -47.55
CA ASP A 316 71.28 -26.72 -46.31
C ASP A 316 70.24 -25.78 -45.66
N GLU A 317 70.51 -25.40 -44.40
CA GLU A 317 69.61 -24.57 -43.57
C GLU A 317 69.35 -23.19 -44.21
N GLU A 318 70.32 -22.63 -44.96
CA GLU A 318 70.16 -21.40 -45.75
C GLU A 318 69.21 -21.59 -46.95
N SER A 319 69.23 -22.77 -47.59
CA SER A 319 68.29 -23.14 -48.65
C SER A 319 66.87 -23.43 -48.11
N GLU A 320 66.74 -24.03 -46.93
CA GLU A 320 65.44 -24.21 -46.26
C GLU A 320 64.81 -22.85 -45.90
N ASP A 321 65.58 -21.93 -45.30
CA ASP A 321 65.10 -20.57 -44.98
C ASP A 321 64.73 -19.79 -46.25
N ALA A 322 65.55 -19.86 -47.31
CA ALA A 322 65.27 -19.19 -48.58
C ALA A 322 63.99 -19.70 -49.27
N ALA A 323 63.67 -20.99 -49.13
CA ALA A 323 62.40 -21.55 -49.59
C ALA A 323 61.21 -21.09 -48.74
N LEU A 324 61.42 -20.81 -47.45
CA LEU A 324 60.37 -20.37 -46.51
C LEU A 324 60.03 -18.87 -46.64
N GLN A 325 61.00 -18.00 -46.92
CA GLN A 325 60.80 -16.55 -47.06
C GLN A 325 59.61 -16.12 -47.94
N PRO A 326 59.40 -16.61 -49.18
CA PRO A 326 58.27 -16.18 -50.02
C PRO A 326 56.91 -16.54 -49.41
N HIS A 327 56.81 -17.64 -48.66
CA HIS A 327 55.58 -18.00 -47.94
C HIS A 327 55.33 -17.06 -46.76
N ILE A 328 56.38 -16.68 -46.01
CA ILE A 328 56.27 -15.68 -44.92
C ILE A 328 55.83 -14.32 -45.48
N GLN A 329 56.43 -13.86 -46.58
CA GLN A 329 56.06 -12.58 -47.20
C GLN A 329 54.60 -12.58 -47.66
N ALA A 330 54.16 -13.62 -48.38
CA ALA A 330 52.77 -13.73 -48.82
C ALA A 330 51.78 -13.78 -47.65
N MET A 331 52.13 -14.46 -46.56
CA MET A 331 51.33 -14.49 -45.32
C MET A 331 51.18 -13.08 -44.72
N ASN A 332 52.28 -12.33 -44.63
CA ASN A 332 52.29 -10.97 -44.07
C ASN A 332 51.46 -9.99 -44.94
N GLU A 333 51.65 -10.00 -46.26
CA GLU A 333 50.89 -9.15 -47.19
C GLU A 333 49.37 -9.40 -47.11
N GLU A 334 48.95 -10.66 -46.89
CA GLU A 334 47.54 -10.98 -46.69
C GLU A 334 46.99 -10.56 -45.33
N PHE A 335 47.76 -10.69 -44.25
CA PHE A 335 47.38 -10.16 -42.94
C PHE A 335 47.29 -8.64 -42.94
N GLU A 336 48.25 -7.94 -43.56
CA GLU A 336 48.18 -6.48 -43.72
C GLU A 336 46.92 -6.06 -44.50
N ARG A 337 46.59 -6.75 -45.59
CA ARG A 337 45.38 -6.48 -46.39
C ARG A 337 44.07 -6.69 -45.60
N VAL A 338 44.02 -7.66 -44.70
CA VAL A 338 42.86 -7.87 -43.80
C VAL A 338 42.83 -6.78 -42.72
N ASN A 339 43.93 -6.58 -42.02
CA ASN A 339 44.07 -5.59 -40.95
C ASN A 339 43.82 -4.15 -41.42
N ALA A 340 44.16 -3.82 -42.67
CA ALA A 340 43.90 -2.50 -43.25
C ALA A 340 42.42 -2.11 -43.23
N LYS A 341 41.49 -3.07 -43.33
CA LYS A 341 40.05 -2.80 -43.14
C LYS A 341 39.74 -2.41 -41.70
N HIS A 342 40.19 -3.22 -40.75
CA HIS A 342 39.96 -3.01 -39.31
C HIS A 342 40.64 -1.73 -38.80
N VAL A 343 41.79 -1.35 -39.35
CA VAL A 343 42.46 -0.08 -39.07
C VAL A 343 41.63 1.12 -39.56
N GLU A 344 40.93 1.01 -40.68
CA GLU A 344 40.02 2.07 -41.16
C GLU A 344 38.72 2.11 -40.34
N GLU A 345 38.16 0.95 -39.98
CA GLU A 345 37.03 0.84 -39.06
C GLU A 345 37.33 1.47 -37.69
N LEU A 346 38.52 1.21 -37.13
CA LEU A 346 38.97 1.79 -35.87
C LEU A 346 39.03 3.33 -35.93
N LYS A 347 39.64 3.93 -36.96
CA LYS A 347 39.67 5.39 -37.13
C LYS A 347 38.27 6.01 -37.17
N MET A 348 37.33 5.34 -37.83
CA MET A 348 35.94 5.79 -37.91
C MET A 348 35.26 5.79 -36.53
N TYR A 349 35.49 4.74 -35.72
CA TYR A 349 34.98 4.69 -34.34
C TYR A 349 35.69 5.67 -33.40
N GLU A 350 36.99 5.90 -33.57
CA GLU A 350 37.75 6.91 -32.82
C GLU A 350 37.21 8.33 -33.08
N ALA A 351 36.95 8.67 -34.35
CA ALA A 351 36.36 9.95 -34.74
C ALA A 351 34.90 10.11 -34.24
N GLU A 352 34.08 9.05 -34.29
CA GLU A 352 32.73 9.08 -33.71
C GLU A 352 32.78 9.26 -32.18
N HIS A 353 33.69 8.56 -31.50
CA HIS A 353 33.89 8.69 -30.06
C HIS A 353 34.36 10.10 -29.65
N GLU A 354 35.29 10.72 -30.39
CA GLU A 354 35.70 12.11 -30.15
C GLU A 354 34.54 13.09 -30.37
N ALA A 355 33.76 12.93 -31.45
CA ALA A 355 32.59 13.76 -31.74
C ALA A 355 31.46 13.61 -30.69
N LEU A 356 31.25 12.40 -30.16
CA LEU A 356 30.31 12.16 -29.06
C LEU A 356 30.80 12.75 -27.74
N LYS A 357 32.10 12.62 -27.44
CA LYS A 357 32.72 13.20 -26.24
C LYS A 357 32.62 14.74 -26.24
N ALA A 358 32.86 15.38 -27.39
CA ALA A 358 32.70 16.83 -27.54
C ALA A 358 31.23 17.28 -27.33
N GLN A 359 30.26 16.50 -27.79
CA GLN A 359 28.83 16.76 -27.51
C GLN A 359 28.50 16.62 -26.02
N ILE A 360 29.06 15.63 -25.33
CA ILE A 360 28.88 15.47 -23.88
C ILE A 360 29.46 16.69 -23.14
N GLU A 361 30.67 17.12 -23.46
CA GLU A 361 31.29 18.31 -22.84
C GLU A 361 30.47 19.60 -23.12
N GLU A 362 29.93 19.76 -24.33
CA GLU A 362 29.02 20.87 -24.61
C GLU A 362 27.72 20.78 -23.79
N PHE A 363 27.11 19.59 -23.66
CA PHE A 363 25.92 19.43 -22.84
C PHE A 363 26.19 19.65 -21.35
N GLU A 364 27.33 19.23 -20.82
CA GLU A 364 27.74 19.49 -19.43
C GLU A 364 27.98 20.99 -19.19
N ARG A 365 28.67 21.69 -20.11
CA ARG A 365 28.90 23.14 -20.03
C ARG A 365 27.61 23.95 -20.17
N ASN A 366 26.67 23.49 -21.00
CA ASN A 366 25.40 24.14 -21.25
C ASN A 366 24.30 23.71 -20.25
N ALA A 367 24.57 22.73 -19.37
CA ALA A 367 23.61 22.25 -18.38
C ALA A 367 23.30 23.34 -17.33
N PRO A 368 22.03 23.62 -17.02
CA PRO A 368 21.69 24.48 -15.90
C PRO A 368 22.10 23.78 -14.60
N ASP A 369 22.83 24.50 -13.74
CA ASP A 369 23.29 24.02 -12.43
C ASP A 369 22.19 23.26 -11.68
N ILE A 370 22.36 21.93 -11.63
CA ILE A 370 21.36 21.00 -11.08
C ILE A 370 21.10 21.29 -9.60
N ALA A 371 22.11 21.76 -8.86
CA ALA A 371 21.97 22.16 -7.47
C ALA A 371 21.32 23.55 -7.29
N LYS A 372 21.14 24.36 -8.34
CA LYS A 372 20.19 25.49 -8.34
C LYS A 372 18.77 25.01 -8.67
N LEU A 373 18.62 24.11 -9.64
CA LEU A 373 17.30 23.60 -10.05
C LEU A 373 16.62 22.81 -8.93
N ASP A 374 17.35 21.95 -8.22
CA ASP A 374 16.87 21.19 -7.06
C ASP A 374 16.46 22.11 -5.89
N LYS A 375 17.24 23.17 -5.62
CA LYS A 375 16.85 24.21 -4.64
C LYS A 375 15.55 24.92 -5.04
N HIS A 376 15.38 25.25 -6.32
CA HIS A 376 14.13 25.83 -6.82
C HIS A 376 12.95 24.85 -6.73
N PHE A 377 13.15 23.58 -7.07
CA PHE A 377 12.14 22.54 -6.93
C PHE A 377 11.68 22.41 -5.47
N LYS A 378 12.63 22.33 -4.53
CA LYS A 378 12.34 22.22 -3.10
C LYS A 378 11.61 23.44 -2.52
N ILE A 379 11.97 24.66 -2.94
CA ILE A 379 11.25 25.89 -2.56
C ILE A 379 9.80 25.83 -3.07
N LEU A 380 9.58 25.40 -4.31
CA LEU A 380 8.24 25.27 -4.90
C LEU A 380 7.42 24.15 -4.24
N GLU A 381 8.05 23.06 -3.78
CA GLU A 381 7.39 21.99 -3.03
C GLU A 381 6.98 22.45 -1.62
N ASP A 382 7.86 23.15 -0.90
CA ASP A 382 7.54 23.77 0.39
C ASP A 382 6.41 24.81 0.25
N ASP A 383 6.44 25.65 -0.78
CA ASP A 383 5.38 26.64 -1.03
C ASP A 383 4.06 26.00 -1.45
N LYS A 384 4.08 24.98 -2.32
CA LYS A 384 2.90 24.18 -2.66
C LYS A 384 2.23 23.64 -1.39
N LYS A 385 3.00 23.05 -0.47
CA LYS A 385 2.49 22.53 0.80
C LYS A 385 1.84 23.63 1.66
N LYS A 386 2.46 24.80 1.76
CA LYS A 386 1.88 25.96 2.47
C LYS A 386 0.54 26.39 1.86
N PHE A 387 0.41 26.37 0.53
CA PHE A 387 -0.85 26.67 -0.16
C PHE A 387 -1.90 25.59 0.04
N GLU A 388 -1.53 24.30 0.06
CA GLU A 388 -2.45 23.19 0.37
C GLU A 388 -2.99 23.29 1.81
N GLU A 389 -2.11 23.56 2.79
CA GLU A 389 -2.49 23.79 4.20
C GLU A 389 -3.37 25.05 4.37
N TYR A 390 -3.06 26.14 3.65
CA TYR A 390 -3.88 27.36 3.63
C TYR A 390 -5.27 27.10 3.04
N ASN A 391 -5.35 26.40 1.90
CA ASN A 391 -6.61 26.07 1.24
C ASN A 391 -7.48 25.17 2.11
N ALA A 392 -6.91 24.16 2.79
CA ALA A 392 -7.64 23.33 3.75
C ALA A 392 -8.19 24.16 4.93
N ASN A 393 -7.41 25.11 5.46
CA ASN A 393 -7.82 26.02 6.52
C ASN A 393 -8.95 26.98 6.06
N VAL A 394 -8.89 27.49 4.83
CA VAL A 394 -9.98 28.29 4.23
C VAL A 394 -11.24 27.46 4.01
N GLN A 395 -11.11 26.24 3.47
CA GLN A 395 -12.25 25.33 3.25
C GLN A 395 -12.96 24.97 4.55
N ALA A 396 -12.21 24.62 5.60
CA ALA A 396 -12.77 24.34 6.92
C ALA A 396 -13.46 25.57 7.57
N LYS A 397 -13.01 26.79 7.26
CA LYS A 397 -13.70 28.02 7.66
C LYS A 397 -15.00 28.20 6.87
N ILE A 398 -15.00 27.97 5.55
CA ILE A 398 -16.21 28.04 4.72
C ILE A 398 -17.25 27.08 5.28
N GLU A 399 -16.92 25.80 5.48
CA GLU A 399 -17.85 24.79 6.03
C GLU A 399 -18.39 25.15 7.42
N LYS A 400 -17.56 25.75 8.28
CA LYS A 400 -17.97 26.27 9.59
C LYS A 400 -18.94 27.44 9.48
N TYR A 401 -18.75 28.35 8.52
CA TYR A 401 -19.68 29.46 8.31
C TYR A 401 -20.97 29.00 7.61
N ASP A 402 -20.88 28.11 6.63
CA ASP A 402 -22.02 27.49 5.94
C ASP A 402 -22.97 26.76 6.89
N SER A 403 -22.40 25.93 7.78
CA SER A 403 -23.16 25.25 8.82
C SER A 403 -23.76 26.22 9.84
N ARG A 404 -23.06 27.31 10.19
CA ARG A 404 -23.62 28.36 11.06
C ARG A 404 -24.73 29.16 10.37
N ILE A 405 -24.63 29.45 9.07
CA ILE A 405 -25.66 30.11 8.26
C ILE A 405 -26.93 29.26 8.27
N LYS A 406 -26.84 27.97 7.93
CA LYS A 406 -27.99 27.03 7.92
C LYS A 406 -28.71 26.96 9.28
N ILE A 407 -27.96 27.00 10.39
CA ILE A 407 -28.53 27.06 11.75
C ILE A 407 -29.24 28.40 12.01
N LEU A 408 -28.67 29.52 11.57
CA LEU A 408 -29.29 30.84 11.73
C LEU A 408 -30.53 31.02 10.83
N GLU A 409 -30.51 30.50 9.61
CA GLU A 409 -31.67 30.49 8.70
C GLU A 409 -32.83 29.69 9.28
N ALA A 410 -32.56 28.52 9.86
CA ALA A 410 -33.58 27.72 10.54
C ALA A 410 -34.18 28.44 11.76
N GLU A 411 -33.36 29.10 12.58
CA GLU A 411 -33.84 29.87 13.74
C GLU A 411 -34.60 31.14 13.33
N ILE A 412 -34.23 31.78 12.22
CA ILE A 412 -34.99 32.89 11.62
C ILE A 412 -36.35 32.40 11.13
N GLN A 413 -36.40 31.29 10.38
CA GLN A 413 -37.66 30.71 9.91
C GLN A 413 -38.59 30.34 11.07
N ARG A 414 -38.03 29.74 12.14
CA ARG A 414 -38.77 29.47 13.38
C ARG A 414 -39.29 30.77 14.00
N THR A 415 -38.43 31.77 14.21
CA THR A 415 -38.81 33.04 14.85
C THR A 415 -39.90 33.76 14.07
N VAL A 416 -39.88 33.70 12.73
CA VAL A 416 -40.93 34.25 11.85
C VAL A 416 -42.25 33.48 12.00
N ALA A 417 -42.21 32.16 12.12
CA ALA A 417 -43.40 31.35 12.36
C ALA A 417 -44.00 31.58 13.75
N ASP A 418 -43.17 31.60 14.80
CA ASP A 418 -43.58 31.89 16.19
C ASP A 418 -44.18 33.31 16.28
N LEU A 419 -43.59 34.31 15.60
CA LEU A 419 -44.15 35.67 15.48
C LEU A 419 -45.50 35.68 14.74
N GLN A 420 -45.64 34.93 13.65
CA GLN A 420 -46.90 34.86 12.89
C GLN A 420 -48.05 34.26 13.72
N VAL A 421 -47.75 33.29 14.59
CA VAL A 421 -48.73 32.75 15.56
C VAL A 421 -49.13 33.82 16.58
N VAL A 422 -48.16 34.49 17.21
CA VAL A 422 -48.42 35.54 18.20
C VAL A 422 -49.18 36.73 17.59
N GLU A 423 -48.96 37.08 16.32
CA GLU A 423 -49.77 38.10 15.64
C GLU A 423 -51.22 37.67 15.38
N GLN A 424 -51.46 36.39 15.09
CA GLN A 424 -52.82 35.85 14.98
C GLN A 424 -53.53 35.82 16.34
N GLU A 425 -52.84 35.42 17.41
CA GLU A 425 -53.37 35.49 18.78
C GLU A 425 -53.68 36.93 19.19
N ARG A 426 -52.78 37.88 18.91
CA ARG A 426 -53.01 39.32 19.16
C ARG A 426 -54.23 39.84 18.40
N GLN A 427 -54.40 39.45 17.14
CA GLN A 427 -55.58 39.84 16.35
C GLN A 427 -56.87 39.23 16.89
N GLY A 428 -56.86 37.95 17.30
CA GLY A 428 -58.01 37.29 17.92
C GLY A 428 -58.39 37.88 19.28
N LEU A 429 -57.39 38.22 20.10
CA LEU A 429 -57.60 38.93 21.37
C LEU A 429 -58.14 40.35 21.15
N GLN A 430 -57.61 41.10 20.18
CA GLN A 430 -58.12 42.43 19.83
C GLN A 430 -59.59 42.35 19.39
N GLN A 431 -59.93 41.46 18.46
CA GLN A 431 -61.32 41.23 18.04
C GLN A 431 -62.24 40.83 19.21
N SER A 432 -61.71 40.09 20.19
CA SER A 432 -62.45 39.72 21.40
C SER A 432 -62.69 40.93 22.33
N VAL A 433 -61.72 41.84 22.47
CA VAL A 433 -61.85 43.09 23.24
C VAL A 433 -62.79 44.07 22.53
N ASP A 434 -62.63 44.25 21.22
CA ASP A 434 -63.49 45.10 20.39
C ASP A 434 -64.96 44.62 20.48
N ARG A 435 -65.19 43.30 20.43
CA ARG A 435 -66.51 42.67 20.62
C ARG A 435 -67.07 42.83 22.04
N GLN A 436 -66.21 42.98 23.05
CA GLN A 436 -66.63 43.28 24.43
C GLN A 436 -66.93 44.77 24.64
N GLY A 437 -66.53 45.66 23.72
CA GLY A 437 -66.87 47.09 23.76
C GLY A 437 -66.22 47.86 24.91
N LEU A 438 -65.17 47.34 25.52
CA LEU A 438 -64.51 47.93 26.69
C LEU A 438 -63.61 49.10 26.29
N ASN A 439 -63.94 50.30 26.76
CA ASN A 439 -63.11 51.49 26.59
C ASN A 439 -61.87 51.40 27.51
N ILE A 440 -60.75 52.00 27.10
CA ILE A 440 -59.54 52.14 27.95
C ILE A 440 -59.87 52.80 29.29
N GLN A 441 -60.79 53.79 29.30
CA GLN A 441 -61.24 54.45 30.52
C GLN A 441 -62.03 53.52 31.46
N ASP A 442 -62.70 52.49 30.94
CA ASP A 442 -63.41 51.49 31.76
C ASP A 442 -62.45 50.41 32.29
N ILE A 443 -61.38 50.11 31.54
CA ILE A 443 -60.29 49.24 31.98
C ILE A 443 -59.50 49.92 33.12
N ASP A 444 -59.16 51.21 32.99
CA ASP A 444 -58.50 51.97 34.05
C ASP A 444 -59.40 52.17 35.27
N ARG A 445 -60.72 52.34 35.09
CA ARG A 445 -61.69 52.29 36.19
C ARG A 445 -61.71 50.92 36.88
N MET A 446 -61.77 49.82 36.13
CA MET A 446 -61.69 48.48 36.72
C MET A 446 -60.38 48.23 37.45
N ASN A 447 -59.25 48.71 36.92
CA ASN A 447 -57.94 48.56 37.56
C ASN A 447 -57.84 49.41 38.84
N THR A 448 -58.25 50.67 38.82
CA THR A 448 -58.24 51.55 40.00
C THR A 448 -59.25 51.13 41.06
N GLU A 449 -60.45 50.68 40.70
CA GLU A 449 -61.39 50.04 41.63
C GLU A 449 -60.81 48.74 42.20
N ARG A 450 -60.21 47.87 41.37
CA ARG A 450 -59.57 46.64 41.81
C ARG A 450 -58.40 46.89 42.75
N GLU A 451 -57.55 47.87 42.47
CA GLU A 451 -56.41 48.22 43.31
C GLU A 451 -56.88 48.83 44.64
N ARG A 452 -57.88 49.71 44.61
CA ARG A 452 -58.56 50.25 45.81
C ARG A 452 -59.21 49.14 46.65
N LEU A 453 -59.89 48.19 46.02
CA LEU A 453 -60.53 47.05 46.70
C LEU A 453 -59.49 46.05 47.23
N THR A 454 -58.39 45.84 46.51
CA THR A 454 -57.27 44.98 46.97
C THR A 454 -56.62 45.61 48.19
N LYS A 455 -56.28 46.91 48.13
CA LYS A 455 -55.73 47.63 49.28
C LYS A 455 -56.69 47.70 50.46
N SER A 456 -57.98 47.96 50.23
CA SER A 456 -58.99 47.93 51.30
C SER A 456 -59.19 46.53 51.90
N HIS A 457 -58.93 45.46 51.13
CA HIS A 457 -58.92 44.08 51.63
C HIS A 457 -57.63 43.78 52.40
N GLU A 458 -56.47 44.30 51.97
CA GLU A 458 -55.20 44.17 52.68
C GLU A 458 -55.22 44.93 54.02
N ASP A 459 -55.70 46.17 54.04
CA ASP A 459 -55.89 46.98 55.26
C ASP A 459 -56.88 46.30 56.23
N ALA A 460 -57.98 45.72 55.72
CA ALA A 460 -58.95 44.98 56.53
C ALA A 460 -58.39 43.65 57.07
N VAL A 461 -57.60 42.92 56.27
CA VAL A 461 -56.91 41.70 56.72
C VAL A 461 -55.86 42.06 57.78
N ALA A 462 -55.06 43.11 57.60
CA ALA A 462 -54.06 43.52 58.59
C ALA A 462 -54.69 43.95 59.93
N ALA A 463 -55.81 44.67 59.90
CA ALA A 463 -56.56 45.02 61.11
C ALA A 463 -57.19 43.79 61.79
N LEU A 464 -57.70 42.83 61.00
CA LEU A 464 -58.23 41.56 61.49
C LEU A 464 -57.14 40.65 62.06
N ASP A 465 -55.95 40.62 61.46
CA ASP A 465 -54.80 39.84 61.95
C ASP A 465 -54.23 40.41 63.25
N GLU A 466 -54.13 41.73 63.41
CA GLU A 466 -53.69 42.33 64.68
C GLU A 466 -54.73 42.15 65.80
N LEU A 467 -56.03 42.26 65.48
CA LEU A 467 -57.09 41.96 66.46
C LEU A 467 -57.10 40.47 66.83
N ASN A 468 -57.01 39.58 65.84
CA ASN A 468 -56.87 38.13 66.05
C ASN A 468 -55.62 37.79 66.86
N LYS A 469 -54.51 38.52 66.69
CA LYS A 469 -53.28 38.35 67.48
C LYS A 469 -53.45 38.75 68.95
N GLN A 470 -54.17 39.84 69.24
CA GLN A 470 -54.47 40.25 70.62
C GLN A 470 -55.51 39.33 71.27
N VAL A 471 -56.46 38.81 70.49
CA VAL A 471 -57.37 37.74 70.89
C VAL A 471 -56.57 36.47 71.19
N LEU A 472 -55.73 35.98 70.27
CA LEU A 472 -54.81 34.84 70.43
C LEU A 472 -53.90 34.96 71.65
N GLU A 473 -53.44 36.17 72.01
CA GLU A 473 -52.59 36.35 73.19
C GLU A 473 -53.39 36.22 74.50
N LYS A 474 -54.61 36.77 74.57
CA LYS A 474 -55.50 36.62 75.74
C LYS A 474 -56.13 35.23 75.80
N GLU A 475 -56.40 34.61 74.67
CA GLU A 475 -56.76 33.21 74.55
C GLU A 475 -55.59 32.34 74.97
N ALA A 476 -54.35 32.57 74.54
CA ALA A 476 -53.19 31.81 74.99
C ALA A 476 -52.90 31.98 76.48
N GLU A 477 -53.11 33.16 77.07
CA GLU A 477 -52.99 33.34 78.53
C GLU A 477 -54.09 32.56 79.29
N THR A 478 -55.33 32.62 78.77
CA THR A 478 -56.49 31.94 79.36
C THR A 478 -56.41 30.42 79.17
N ALA A 479 -56.00 29.99 77.98
CA ALA A 479 -55.77 28.61 77.57
C ALA A 479 -54.56 28.01 78.28
N ARG A 480 -53.52 28.77 78.63
CA ARG A 480 -52.45 28.28 79.53
C ARG A 480 -52.97 28.02 80.95
N LYS A 481 -53.78 28.93 81.50
CA LYS A 481 -54.38 28.74 82.83
C LYS A 481 -55.45 27.62 82.83
N LEU A 482 -56.17 27.46 81.72
CA LEU A 482 -57.04 26.33 81.46
C LEU A 482 -56.24 25.04 81.21
N GLU A 483 -55.06 25.10 80.58
CA GLU A 483 -54.17 23.97 80.30
C GLU A 483 -53.45 23.50 81.58
N ASP A 484 -53.08 24.40 82.49
CA ASP A 484 -52.60 24.02 83.83
C ASP A 484 -53.70 23.32 84.64
N LEU A 485 -54.92 23.86 84.60
CA LEU A 485 -56.08 23.29 85.27
C LEU A 485 -56.52 21.96 84.63
N GLU A 486 -56.53 21.90 83.30
CA GLU A 486 -56.68 20.69 82.50
C GLU A 486 -55.49 19.76 82.64
N ALA A 487 -54.27 20.18 83.00
CA ALA A 487 -53.14 19.27 83.22
C ALA A 487 -53.26 18.60 84.58
N VAL A 488 -53.84 19.29 85.58
CA VAL A 488 -54.25 18.68 86.85
C VAL A 488 -55.45 17.74 86.64
N VAL A 489 -56.49 18.19 85.93
CA VAL A 489 -57.69 17.39 85.64
C VAL A 489 -57.39 16.24 84.67
N LYS A 490 -56.54 16.42 83.66
CA LYS A 490 -55.99 15.35 82.80
C LYS A 490 -55.00 14.48 83.55
N ARG A 491 -54.24 14.92 84.55
CA ARG A 491 -53.46 13.98 85.39
C ARG A 491 -54.39 13.10 86.23
N TYR A 492 -55.43 13.68 86.81
CA TYR A 492 -56.46 12.95 87.55
C TYR A 492 -57.21 11.96 86.63
N ASN A 493 -57.81 12.48 85.56
CA ASN A 493 -58.54 11.69 84.58
C ASN A 493 -57.62 10.74 83.80
N SER A 494 -56.34 11.02 83.54
CA SER A 494 -55.46 10.08 82.83
C SER A 494 -54.96 8.95 83.73
N LEU A 495 -54.72 9.17 85.02
CA LEU A 495 -54.61 8.04 85.97
C LEU A 495 -55.92 7.24 85.97
N GLY A 496 -57.07 7.92 85.97
CA GLY A 496 -58.38 7.27 85.88
C GLY A 496 -58.61 6.53 84.56
N TYR A 497 -58.17 7.05 83.42
CA TYR A 497 -58.28 6.44 82.10
C TYR A 497 -57.26 5.32 81.92
N GLN A 498 -56.02 5.46 82.39
CA GLN A 498 -55.02 4.38 82.43
C GLN A 498 -55.49 3.21 83.29
N LEU A 499 -56.12 3.50 84.43
CA LEU A 499 -56.71 2.48 85.31
C LEU A 499 -58.12 2.04 84.84
N SER A 500 -58.80 2.78 83.96
CA SER A 500 -60.09 2.49 83.31
C SER A 500 -61.42 2.89 84.02
N LEU A 501 -61.44 3.92 84.88
CA LEU A 501 -62.64 4.29 85.70
C LEU A 501 -63.56 5.31 85.02
N ILE A 502 -63.15 5.79 83.86
CA ILE A 502 -63.68 7.00 83.24
C ILE A 502 -63.88 6.67 81.76
N PRO A 503 -65.04 7.01 81.14
CA PRO A 503 -66.26 7.59 81.73
C PRO A 503 -66.99 6.61 82.68
N SER A 504 -68.16 7.01 83.21
CA SER A 504 -69.05 6.18 84.06
C SER A 504 -69.35 4.76 83.55
N THR A 505 -69.36 4.59 82.22
CA THR A 505 -69.59 3.32 81.52
C THR A 505 -68.31 2.57 81.17
N ALA A 506 -67.14 3.07 81.55
CA ALA A 506 -65.88 2.34 81.37
C ALA A 506 -65.92 1.04 82.19
N VAL A 507 -65.38 -0.03 81.61
CA VAL A 507 -65.63 -1.43 81.97
C VAL A 507 -65.67 -1.68 83.50
N ASN A 508 -64.58 -1.34 84.16
CA ASN A 508 -64.37 -1.51 85.60
C ASN A 508 -65.12 -0.49 86.51
N ALA A 509 -65.68 0.61 85.96
CA ALA A 509 -66.30 1.72 86.70
C ALA A 509 -67.71 1.42 87.22
N LYS A 510 -68.38 0.43 86.61
CA LYS A 510 -69.65 -0.15 87.07
C LYS A 510 -70.81 0.85 87.21
N GLY A 511 -70.89 1.80 86.27
CA GLY A 511 -72.06 2.65 86.06
C GLY A 511 -72.15 3.88 86.97
N ALA A 512 -71.17 4.13 87.82
CA ALA A 512 -71.05 5.37 88.57
C ALA A 512 -70.08 6.32 87.86
N ASP A 513 -70.43 7.60 87.75
CA ASP A 513 -69.54 8.58 87.10
C ASP A 513 -68.44 9.04 88.05
N TYR A 514 -67.26 9.19 87.45
CA TYR A 514 -65.99 9.47 88.09
C TYR A 514 -65.12 10.39 87.22
N GLU A 515 -65.64 10.88 86.09
CA GLU A 515 -64.97 11.91 85.30
C GLU A 515 -65.01 13.26 85.99
N LEU A 516 -63.84 13.78 86.37
CA LEU A 516 -63.74 15.17 86.79
C LEU A 516 -63.79 16.05 85.56
N ARG A 517 -64.91 16.71 85.31
CA ARG A 517 -65.09 17.62 84.17
C ARG A 517 -65.01 19.07 84.62
N LEU A 518 -64.35 19.89 83.79
CA LEU A 518 -64.33 21.34 83.93
C LEU A 518 -65.54 21.92 83.20
N ASN A 519 -66.46 22.55 83.94
CA ASN A 519 -67.68 23.16 83.38
C ASN A 519 -67.37 24.57 82.87
N VAL A 520 -66.55 24.65 81.82
CA VAL A 520 -66.37 25.86 81.00
C VAL A 520 -67.33 25.77 79.80
N SER A 521 -67.89 26.90 79.37
CA SER A 521 -68.90 26.91 78.29
C SER A 521 -68.29 26.48 76.96
N GLU A 522 -68.68 25.32 76.44
CA GLU A 522 -68.24 24.83 75.12
C GLU A 522 -68.92 25.62 73.99
N ASN A 523 -68.33 26.78 73.64
CA ASN A 523 -68.63 27.45 72.37
C ASN A 523 -67.38 28.05 71.69
N SER A 524 -66.17 27.75 72.20
CA SER A 524 -64.90 28.16 71.59
C SER A 524 -63.91 26.99 71.56
N LYS A 525 -63.80 26.36 70.39
CA LYS A 525 -62.80 25.33 70.04
C LYS A 525 -62.34 25.51 68.59
N PHE A 526 -61.79 26.69 68.32
CA PHE A 526 -61.01 26.99 67.13
C PHE A 526 -59.66 27.59 67.56
N LEU A 527 -58.68 27.63 66.65
CA LEU A 527 -57.30 28.10 66.89
C LEU A 527 -56.50 27.36 67.99
N SER A 528 -56.02 26.15 67.67
CA SER A 528 -54.68 25.70 68.13
C SER A 528 -54.07 24.69 67.17
N THR A 529 -53.57 25.21 66.04
CA THR A 529 -52.25 24.91 65.43
C THR A 529 -52.18 25.67 64.09
N SER A 530 -51.79 26.95 64.16
CA SER A 530 -51.44 27.79 63.00
C SER A 530 -50.00 28.34 63.08
N GLN A 531 -49.17 27.77 63.96
CA GLN A 531 -47.72 27.71 63.78
C GLN A 531 -47.40 26.33 63.17
N GLN A 532 -46.61 26.20 62.10
CA GLN A 532 -45.83 27.23 61.39
C GLN A 532 -45.74 26.90 59.89
N ARG A 533 -46.47 27.64 59.04
CA ARG A 533 -46.33 27.62 57.57
C ARG A 533 -46.01 29.01 57.00
N SER A 534 -44.82 29.49 57.35
CA SER A 534 -44.02 30.40 56.53
C SER A 534 -42.77 29.61 56.12
N SER A 535 -42.33 29.55 54.86
CA SER A 535 -42.71 30.27 53.62
C SER A 535 -42.53 29.30 52.43
N SER A 536 -42.81 29.61 51.16
CA SER A 536 -42.98 30.90 50.49
C SER A 536 -43.95 30.85 49.29
N SER A 537 -44.52 32.02 49.00
CA SER A 537 -44.89 32.58 47.67
C SER A 537 -44.30 31.87 46.43
N SER A 538 -44.95 31.78 45.27
CA SER A 538 -46.19 32.39 44.71
C SER A 538 -46.52 31.67 43.37
N SER A 539 -47.54 31.97 42.55
CA SER A 539 -48.42 33.14 42.40
C SER A 539 -49.74 32.79 41.69
N SER A 540 -50.57 33.82 41.45
CA SER A 540 -51.56 33.91 40.34
C SER A 540 -52.94 33.21 40.46
N SER A 541 -53.89 34.05 40.88
CA SER A 541 -55.17 34.32 40.18
C SER A 541 -56.40 33.42 40.40
N ARG A 542 -57.40 34.01 41.08
CA ARG A 542 -58.81 33.62 41.05
C ARG A 542 -59.50 34.08 39.75
N ARG A 543 -60.45 33.29 39.25
CA ARG A 543 -61.73 33.76 38.67
C ARG A 543 -62.82 32.89 39.33
N HIS A 544 -63.58 33.39 40.30
CA HIS A 544 -64.68 34.37 40.22
C HIS A 544 -65.97 33.76 39.65
N GLY A 545 -67.01 33.74 40.49
CA GLY A 545 -68.39 33.31 40.24
C GLY A 545 -69.28 33.86 41.38
N SER A 546 -70.53 34.21 41.09
CA SER A 546 -71.35 35.08 41.95
C SER A 546 -72.80 34.61 42.08
N SER A 547 -73.32 34.65 43.32
CA SER A 547 -74.74 34.78 43.71
C SER A 547 -74.82 34.69 45.24
N THR A 548 -75.25 35.70 46.03
CA THR A 548 -76.65 36.07 46.32
C THR A 548 -77.52 34.85 46.71
N THR A 549 -78.22 34.78 47.84
CA THR A 549 -79.09 35.82 48.45
C THR A 549 -79.38 35.62 49.95
N ALA A 550 -79.71 36.72 50.64
CA ALA A 550 -80.78 36.88 51.65
C ALA A 550 -80.85 36.07 52.96
N ALA A 551 -80.92 36.86 54.05
CA ALA A 551 -81.91 36.81 55.14
C ALA A 551 -81.68 35.97 56.42
N GLU A 552 -82.14 36.61 57.51
CA GLU A 552 -82.57 36.11 58.84
C GLU A 552 -81.60 35.23 59.65
N ALA A 553 -80.92 35.72 60.69
CA ALA A 553 -81.38 36.34 61.95
C ALA A 553 -81.77 35.34 63.06
N SER A 554 -80.81 35.03 63.94
CA SER A 554 -81.05 34.65 65.34
C SER A 554 -79.75 34.75 66.16
N GLY A 555 -79.87 34.83 67.48
CA GLY A 555 -78.87 34.38 68.45
C GLY A 555 -77.45 34.95 68.34
N GLY A 556 -77.17 36.06 69.02
CA GLY A 556 -75.81 36.38 69.40
C GLY A 556 -75.35 35.52 70.58
N SER A 557 -74.19 34.87 70.46
CA SER A 557 -73.42 34.35 71.60
C SER A 557 -71.96 34.68 71.41
N THR A 558 -71.35 35.38 72.37
CA THR A 558 -69.96 35.83 72.28
C THR A 558 -68.97 34.66 72.31
N ASP A 559 -68.04 34.66 71.36
CA ASP A 559 -66.84 33.82 71.39
C ASP A 559 -65.86 34.38 72.45
N ARG A 560 -66.21 34.21 73.72
CA ARG A 560 -65.45 34.64 74.90
C ARG A 560 -65.68 33.69 76.07
N LEU A 561 -64.59 33.33 76.76
CA LEU A 561 -64.55 32.40 77.89
C LEU A 561 -65.07 33.02 79.21
N LEU A 562 -66.32 33.50 79.22
CA LEU A 562 -66.99 34.08 80.39
C LEU A 562 -68.42 33.54 80.53
N ALA A 563 -68.89 33.37 81.78
CA ALA A 563 -70.26 32.94 82.08
C ALA A 563 -71.28 34.09 82.03
N ASP A 564 -70.87 35.30 82.41
CA ASP A 564 -71.65 36.54 82.33
C ASP A 564 -70.69 37.73 82.11
N HIS A 565 -71.19 38.85 81.59
CA HIS A 565 -70.38 39.96 81.08
C HIS A 565 -69.60 40.71 82.19
N ASN A 566 -70.13 40.73 83.42
CA ASN A 566 -69.57 41.49 84.54
C ASN A 566 -69.00 40.61 85.68
N VAL A 567 -69.20 39.29 85.66
CA VAL A 567 -68.71 38.37 86.70
C VAL A 567 -68.22 37.06 86.08
N GLY A 568 -66.96 36.72 86.30
CA GLY A 568 -66.35 35.48 85.80
C GLY A 568 -66.77 34.21 86.57
N TYR A 569 -66.27 33.06 86.09
CA TYR A 569 -66.57 31.74 86.68
C TYR A 569 -66.16 31.65 88.17
N SER A 570 -67.07 31.12 89.00
CA SER A 570 -66.83 30.84 90.42
C SER A 570 -66.36 29.40 90.65
N PRO A 571 -65.40 29.11 91.56
CA PRO A 571 -64.77 27.80 91.70
C PRO A 571 -65.73 26.61 91.94
N ILE A 572 -66.86 26.82 92.62
CA ILE A 572 -67.85 25.77 92.87
C ILE A 572 -68.63 25.37 91.60
N HIS A 573 -68.72 26.26 90.60
CA HIS A 573 -69.39 25.98 89.34
C HIS A 573 -68.44 25.46 88.24
N LEU A 574 -67.13 25.47 88.47
CA LEU A 574 -66.13 25.00 87.52
C LEU A 574 -65.94 23.48 87.49
N LEU A 575 -66.44 22.72 88.47
CA LEU A 575 -66.24 21.26 88.57
C LEU A 575 -67.57 20.53 88.78
N ASN A 576 -67.69 19.32 88.22
CA ASN A 576 -68.93 18.53 88.22
C ASN A 576 -69.12 17.56 89.40
N LEU A 577 -68.06 17.18 90.14
CA LEU A 577 -68.08 16.04 91.06
C LEU A 577 -67.42 16.30 92.44
N ASP A 578 -67.94 15.69 93.51
CA ASP A 578 -67.26 15.62 94.81
C ASP A 578 -66.11 14.60 94.80
N LEU A 579 -64.90 15.13 94.65
CA LEU A 579 -63.63 14.40 94.72
C LEU A 579 -63.31 13.75 96.07
N ARG A 580 -63.94 14.20 97.17
CA ARG A 580 -63.52 13.82 98.53
C ARG A 580 -64.23 12.59 99.07
N GLY A 581 -65.52 12.40 98.74
CA GLY A 581 -66.31 11.24 99.19
C GLY A 581 -66.38 10.08 98.19
N ALA A 582 -66.89 10.34 96.98
CA ALA A 582 -67.38 9.27 96.09
C ALA A 582 -66.27 8.59 95.26
N VAL A 583 -65.44 9.38 94.58
CA VAL A 583 -64.58 8.88 93.49
C VAL A 583 -63.48 7.93 93.95
N ARG A 584 -62.95 8.17 95.17
CA ARG A 584 -61.80 7.46 95.72
C ARG A 584 -62.00 5.94 95.88
N ASN A 585 -63.23 5.50 96.15
CA ASN A 585 -63.50 4.11 96.54
C ASN A 585 -63.63 3.16 95.33
N ALA A 586 -64.02 3.67 94.16
CA ALA A 586 -64.21 2.83 92.97
C ALA A 586 -62.90 2.53 92.21
N PHE A 587 -61.88 3.42 92.28
CA PHE A 587 -60.55 3.14 91.73
C PHE A 587 -59.91 1.83 92.26
N ILE A 588 -60.38 1.32 93.40
CA ILE A 588 -59.91 0.09 94.04
C ILE A 588 -60.48 -1.17 93.37
N ALA A 589 -61.77 -1.17 92.98
CA ALA A 589 -62.44 -2.32 92.34
C ALA A 589 -61.92 -2.63 90.92
N LEU A 590 -61.19 -1.66 90.38
CA LEU A 590 -60.95 -1.39 88.97
C LEU A 590 -59.62 -1.91 88.44
N ARG A 591 -58.68 -2.16 89.33
CA ARG A 591 -57.33 -2.61 88.96
C ARG A 591 -57.30 -4.03 88.35
N LYS A 592 -58.47 -4.62 88.07
CA LYS A 592 -58.69 -6.03 87.75
C LYS A 592 -58.93 -6.29 86.25
N GLU A 593 -59.78 -5.51 85.56
CA GLU A 593 -60.09 -5.74 84.13
C GLU A 593 -59.37 -4.80 83.15
N ILE A 594 -58.42 -3.98 83.65
CA ILE A 594 -57.32 -3.39 82.84
C ILE A 594 -56.62 -4.47 81.97
N ASN A 595 -56.58 -5.70 82.48
CA ASN A 595 -55.95 -6.86 81.85
C ASN A 595 -56.47 -7.18 80.43
N GLU A 596 -57.69 -6.76 80.08
CA GLU A 596 -58.31 -7.01 78.77
C GLU A 596 -57.81 -6.05 77.68
N ARG A 597 -57.49 -4.80 78.05
CA ARG A 597 -56.85 -3.80 77.17
C ARG A 597 -55.49 -4.25 76.64
N ARG A 598 -54.84 -5.19 77.32
CA ARG A 598 -53.55 -5.77 76.95
C ARG A 598 -53.59 -6.51 75.60
N LYS A 599 -54.78 -6.80 75.06
CA LYS A 599 -54.95 -7.49 73.78
C LYS A 599 -54.83 -6.53 72.57
N ALA A 600 -55.48 -5.36 72.64
CA ALA A 600 -55.44 -4.36 71.56
C ALA A 600 -54.06 -3.69 71.38
N ALA A 601 -53.20 -3.75 72.41
CA ALA A 601 -51.81 -3.31 72.30
C ALA A 601 -50.97 -4.16 71.33
N ALA A 602 -51.41 -5.37 70.97
CA ALA A 602 -50.72 -6.22 70.00
C ALA A 602 -50.95 -5.77 68.54
N ASP A 603 -52.10 -5.19 68.22
CA ASP A 603 -52.41 -4.72 66.86
C ASP A 603 -51.60 -3.46 66.51
N ALA A 604 -51.28 -2.63 67.50
CA ALA A 604 -50.37 -1.49 67.35
C ALA A 604 -48.89 -1.93 67.13
N ASP A 605 -48.47 -3.04 67.74
CA ASP A 605 -47.16 -3.68 67.50
C ASP A 605 -47.08 -4.30 66.08
N LEU A 606 -48.23 -4.55 65.44
CA LEU A 606 -48.32 -5.03 64.07
C LEU A 606 -48.09 -3.89 63.06
N ASN A 607 -48.84 -2.79 63.17
CA ASN A 607 -48.61 -1.58 62.34
C ASN A 607 -47.17 -1.01 62.48
N ALA A 608 -46.54 -1.21 63.65
CA ALA A 608 -45.15 -0.83 63.87
C ALA A 608 -44.15 -1.71 63.08
N ARG A 609 -44.49 -2.98 62.78
CA ARG A 609 -43.72 -3.83 61.85
C ARG A 609 -43.92 -3.39 60.41
N ASP A 610 -45.15 -3.09 60.00
CA ASP A 610 -45.43 -2.61 58.64
C ASP A 610 -44.59 -1.36 58.31
N PHE A 611 -44.44 -0.42 59.25
CA PHE A 611 -43.58 0.75 59.06
C PHE A 611 -42.08 0.40 58.98
N LEU A 612 -41.65 -0.66 59.67
CA LEU A 612 -40.29 -1.19 59.63
C LEU A 612 -40.00 -1.93 58.31
N ASP A 613 -40.99 -2.65 57.77
CA ASP A 613 -40.91 -3.31 56.46
C ASP A 613 -40.91 -2.28 55.31
N ASN A 614 -41.66 -1.17 55.42
CA ASN A 614 -41.54 -0.05 54.48
C ASN A 614 -40.13 0.57 54.49
N ILE A 615 -39.48 0.67 55.66
CA ILE A 615 -38.08 1.12 55.76
C ILE A 615 -37.12 0.05 55.19
N SER A 616 -37.41 -1.23 55.40
CA SER A 616 -36.66 -2.36 54.85
C SER A 616 -36.71 -2.40 53.32
N GLU A 617 -37.88 -2.14 52.72
CA GLU A 617 -38.08 -2.07 51.28
C GLU A 617 -37.32 -0.88 50.67
N ALA A 618 -37.36 0.30 51.29
CA ALA A 618 -36.54 1.44 50.88
C ALA A 618 -35.02 1.17 51.00
N LEU A 619 -34.60 0.41 52.02
CA LEU A 619 -33.20 -0.05 52.16
C LEU A 619 -32.83 -1.08 51.09
N HIS A 620 -33.76 -1.95 50.72
CA HIS A 620 -33.57 -2.93 49.64
C HIS A 620 -33.46 -2.23 48.28
N GLU A 621 -34.33 -1.27 47.98
CA GLU A 621 -34.25 -0.44 46.77
C GLU A 621 -32.88 0.26 46.69
N LYS A 622 -32.42 0.89 47.78
CA LYS A 622 -31.08 1.51 47.83
C LYS A 622 -29.94 0.50 47.68
N ASN A 623 -30.07 -0.72 48.20
CA ASN A 623 -29.10 -1.79 47.93
C ASN A 623 -29.11 -2.23 46.46
N THR A 624 -30.27 -2.31 45.79
CA THR A 624 -30.31 -2.60 44.35
C THR A 624 -29.71 -1.47 43.52
N GLU A 625 -29.84 -0.21 43.94
CA GLU A 625 -29.14 0.93 43.32
C GLU A 625 -27.62 0.81 43.49
N ILE A 626 -27.14 0.41 44.68
CA ILE A 626 -25.73 0.13 44.95
C ILE A 626 -25.21 -1.05 44.11
N ASP A 627 -25.95 -2.16 44.01
CA ASP A 627 -25.55 -3.31 43.19
C ASP A 627 -25.54 -2.97 41.69
N ASN A 628 -26.46 -2.13 41.23
CA ASN A 628 -26.48 -1.60 39.87
C ASN A 628 -25.29 -0.66 39.59
N LEU A 629 -24.90 0.18 40.56
CA LEU A 629 -23.68 0.98 40.50
C LEU A 629 -22.42 0.10 40.49
N ASN A 630 -22.35 -0.91 41.36
CA ASN A 630 -21.26 -1.89 41.42
C ASN A 630 -21.12 -2.67 40.10
N TYR A 631 -22.23 -3.14 39.52
CA TYR A 631 -22.24 -3.77 38.20
C TYR A 631 -21.65 -2.83 37.13
N ARG A 632 -22.02 -1.56 37.15
CA ARG A 632 -21.51 -0.56 36.20
C ARG A 632 -20.01 -0.28 36.37
N VAL A 633 -19.53 -0.20 37.61
CA VAL A 633 -18.11 -0.03 37.94
C VAL A 633 -17.30 -1.26 37.52
N ASN A 634 -17.84 -2.46 37.73
CA ASN A 634 -17.24 -3.72 37.28
C ASN A 634 -17.18 -3.81 35.75
N GLU A 635 -18.24 -3.43 35.04
CA GLU A 635 -18.24 -3.43 33.57
C GLU A 635 -17.30 -2.37 33.00
N ALA A 636 -17.26 -1.16 33.56
CA ALA A 636 -16.29 -0.13 33.19
C ALA A 636 -14.84 -0.60 33.45
N SER A 637 -14.61 -1.32 34.55
CA SER A 637 -13.32 -1.92 34.90
C SER A 637 -12.94 -3.07 33.97
N ARG A 638 -13.92 -3.87 33.52
CA ARG A 638 -13.73 -4.94 32.51
C ARG A 638 -13.37 -4.36 31.15
N LEU A 639 -14.06 -3.30 30.72
CA LEU A 639 -13.76 -2.58 29.48
C LEU A 639 -12.37 -1.91 29.56
N TYR A 640 -12.02 -1.29 30.69
CA TYR A 640 -10.68 -0.72 30.90
C TYR A 640 -9.58 -1.80 30.92
N ALA A 641 -9.82 -2.96 31.55
CA ALA A 641 -8.89 -4.07 31.54
C ALA A 641 -8.67 -4.63 30.13
N SER A 642 -9.76 -4.82 29.37
CA SER A 642 -9.70 -5.28 27.97
C SER A 642 -9.00 -4.26 27.06
N LEU A 643 -9.27 -2.96 27.21
CA LEU A 643 -8.58 -1.90 26.46
C LEU A 643 -7.10 -1.79 26.84
N LYS A 644 -6.76 -1.99 28.11
CA LYS A 644 -5.36 -2.06 28.58
C LYS A 644 -4.64 -3.28 28.00
N GLU A 645 -5.30 -4.43 27.97
CA GLU A 645 -4.76 -5.65 27.37
C GLU A 645 -4.56 -5.48 25.85
N SER A 646 -5.56 -4.95 25.13
CA SER A 646 -5.42 -4.68 23.69
C SER A 646 -4.29 -3.69 23.41
N ASN A 647 -4.21 -2.57 24.14
CA ASN A 647 -3.09 -1.63 24.01
C ASN A 647 -1.74 -2.28 24.33
N ASN A 648 -1.66 -3.18 25.31
CA ASN A 648 -0.41 -3.89 25.63
C ASN A 648 -0.02 -4.92 24.54
N THR A 649 -0.99 -5.54 23.87
CA THR A 649 -0.73 -6.39 22.69
C THR A 649 -0.32 -5.57 21.47
N ILE A 650 -0.92 -4.40 21.24
CA ILE A 650 -0.51 -3.47 20.18
C ILE A 650 0.90 -2.93 20.45
N TYR A 651 1.20 -2.56 21.70
CA TYR A 651 2.51 -2.10 22.11
C TYR A 651 3.60 -3.18 21.90
N THR A 652 3.37 -4.41 22.37
CA THR A 652 4.35 -5.49 22.16
C THR A 652 4.50 -5.88 20.68
N GLN A 653 3.43 -5.82 19.87
CA GLN A 653 3.52 -5.96 18.41
C GLN A 653 4.37 -4.85 17.79
N GLN A 654 4.14 -3.58 18.16
CA GLN A 654 4.92 -2.43 17.70
C GLN A 654 6.40 -2.53 18.10
N THR A 655 6.71 -2.87 19.35
CA THR A 655 8.09 -3.12 19.79
C THR A 655 8.74 -4.25 18.98
N SER A 656 8.03 -5.37 18.75
CA SER A 656 8.56 -6.48 17.93
C SER A 656 8.73 -6.14 16.43
N ALA A 657 8.07 -5.08 15.95
CA ALA A 657 8.27 -4.55 14.60
C ALA A 657 9.45 -3.57 14.56
N ILE A 658 9.62 -2.75 15.60
CA ILE A 658 10.79 -1.87 15.79
C ILE A 658 12.06 -2.72 15.88
N GLU A 659 12.10 -3.76 16.72
CA GLU A 659 13.26 -4.68 16.84
C GLU A 659 13.65 -5.33 15.50
N LYS A 660 12.67 -5.65 14.64
CA LYS A 660 12.92 -6.19 13.29
C LYS A 660 13.53 -5.13 12.37
N LEU A 661 12.94 -3.93 12.35
CA LEU A 661 13.43 -2.82 11.54
C LEU A 661 14.83 -2.38 11.99
N GLU A 662 15.10 -2.33 13.30
CA GLU A 662 16.43 -2.06 13.86
C GLU A 662 17.45 -3.13 13.46
N LYS A 663 17.06 -4.41 13.45
CA LYS A 663 17.91 -5.51 13.01
C LYS A 663 18.17 -5.51 11.50
N GLU A 664 17.19 -5.09 10.69
CA GLU A 664 17.38 -4.85 9.26
C GLU A 664 18.28 -3.62 9.02
N LEU A 665 18.13 -2.55 9.80
CA LEU A 665 19.00 -1.37 9.76
C LEU A 665 20.45 -1.72 10.14
N ALA A 666 20.65 -2.53 11.18
CA ALA A 666 21.96 -3.03 11.58
C ALA A 666 22.59 -3.88 10.46
N ARG A 667 21.82 -4.77 9.83
CA ARG A 667 22.28 -5.58 8.68
C ARG A 667 22.60 -4.73 7.45
N MET A 668 21.85 -3.66 7.19
CA MET A 668 22.15 -2.71 6.12
C MET A 668 23.42 -1.91 6.41
N ARG A 669 23.68 -1.52 7.67
CA ARG A 669 24.93 -0.89 8.10
C ARG A 669 26.12 -1.83 7.94
N GLU A 670 26.01 -3.06 8.42
CA GLU A 670 27.05 -4.10 8.27
C GLU A 670 27.36 -4.39 6.78
N GLY A 671 26.33 -4.36 5.92
CA GLY A 671 26.49 -4.47 4.47
C GLY A 671 27.16 -3.24 3.83
N LEU A 672 26.86 -2.04 4.31
CA LEU A 672 27.53 -0.79 3.90
C LEU A 672 28.98 -0.74 4.36
N GLU A 673 29.28 -1.11 5.61
CA GLU A 673 30.64 -1.19 6.14
C GLU A 673 31.49 -2.18 5.35
N ARG A 674 30.95 -3.37 5.02
CA ARG A 674 31.63 -4.32 4.12
C ARG A 674 31.81 -3.79 2.71
N GLY A 675 30.81 -3.10 2.16
CA GLY A 675 30.92 -2.44 0.84
C GLY A 675 31.96 -1.30 0.81
N VAL A 676 32.13 -0.57 1.92
CA VAL A 676 33.20 0.43 2.07
C VAL A 676 34.56 -0.24 2.10
N VAL A 677 34.75 -1.30 2.90
CA VAL A 677 36.04 -2.04 2.93
C VAL A 677 36.37 -2.68 1.58
N GLU A 678 35.38 -3.20 0.85
CA GLU A 678 35.57 -3.72 -0.52
C GLU A 678 35.97 -2.61 -1.52
N LEU A 679 35.53 -1.36 -1.31
CA LEU A 679 35.94 -0.20 -2.11
C LEU A 679 37.32 0.34 -1.72
N GLU A 680 37.62 0.43 -0.42
CA GLU A 680 38.94 0.81 0.11
C GLU A 680 40.03 -0.16 -0.36
N GLN A 681 39.75 -1.48 -0.32
CA GLN A 681 40.66 -2.48 -0.89
C GLN A 681 40.88 -2.26 -2.39
N ARG A 682 39.81 -1.94 -3.14
CA ARG A 682 39.89 -1.71 -4.59
C ARG A 682 40.64 -0.43 -4.94
N GLU A 683 40.52 0.61 -4.11
CA GLU A 683 41.32 1.84 -4.20
C GLU A 683 42.80 1.55 -3.99
N ILE A 684 43.15 0.75 -2.98
CA ILE A 684 44.54 0.31 -2.73
C ILE A 684 45.08 -0.53 -3.90
N GLU A 685 44.30 -1.49 -4.42
CA GLU A 685 44.69 -2.31 -5.58
C GLU A 685 44.95 -1.45 -6.84
N VAL A 686 44.10 -0.45 -7.10
CA VAL A 686 44.27 0.50 -8.21
C VAL A 686 45.46 1.44 -7.98
N GLN A 687 45.68 1.90 -6.74
CA GLN A 687 46.84 2.74 -6.42
C GLN A 687 48.15 1.98 -6.61
N VAL A 688 48.26 0.73 -6.14
CA VAL A 688 49.45 -0.10 -6.35
C VAL A 688 49.69 -0.38 -7.84
N ALA A 689 48.64 -0.60 -8.63
CA ALA A 689 48.76 -0.73 -10.09
C ALA A 689 49.24 0.56 -10.75
N TRP A 690 48.76 1.73 -10.29
CA TRP A 690 49.22 3.04 -10.78
C TRP A 690 50.67 3.34 -10.38
N GLU A 691 51.08 3.02 -9.16
CA GLU A 691 52.46 3.15 -8.68
C GLU A 691 53.39 2.25 -9.50
N SER A 692 53.02 0.99 -9.75
CA SER A 692 53.77 0.08 -10.61
C SER A 692 53.89 0.57 -12.06
N MET A 693 52.80 1.04 -12.69
CA MET A 693 52.87 1.64 -14.03
C MET A 693 53.72 2.92 -14.07
N ARG A 694 53.73 3.69 -12.97
CA ARG A 694 54.57 4.89 -12.84
C ARG A 694 56.05 4.55 -12.68
N GLU A 695 56.39 3.47 -11.99
CA GLU A 695 57.76 2.94 -11.92
C GLU A 695 58.21 2.39 -13.27
N GLU A 696 57.37 1.62 -13.98
CA GLU A 696 57.67 1.11 -15.33
C GLU A 696 57.91 2.28 -16.32
N ALA A 697 57.05 3.30 -16.30
CA ALA A 697 57.19 4.50 -17.11
C ALA A 697 58.41 5.37 -16.70
N ALA A 698 58.90 5.25 -15.47
CA ALA A 698 60.15 5.85 -15.04
C ALA A 698 61.36 5.04 -15.53
N ARG A 699 61.31 3.71 -15.47
CA ARG A 699 62.39 2.83 -15.97
C ARG A 699 62.58 2.99 -17.47
N VAL A 700 61.50 2.96 -18.26
CA VAL A 700 61.55 3.20 -19.72
C VAL A 700 62.09 4.60 -20.04
N ARG A 701 61.81 5.61 -19.21
CA ARG A 701 62.38 6.96 -19.38
C ARG A 701 63.88 6.99 -19.09
N GLU A 702 64.33 6.28 -18.06
CA GLU A 702 65.76 6.16 -17.73
C GLU A 702 66.50 5.40 -18.84
N GLU A 703 65.95 4.29 -19.33
CA GLU A 703 66.48 3.52 -20.48
C GLU A 703 66.63 4.41 -21.73
N LEU A 704 65.64 5.28 -22.00
CA LEU A 704 65.69 6.27 -23.08
C LEU A 704 66.76 7.35 -22.82
N HIS A 705 66.89 7.89 -21.61
CA HIS A 705 67.93 8.85 -21.27
C HIS A 705 69.33 8.25 -21.41
N SER A 706 69.58 7.05 -20.86
CA SER A 706 70.85 6.32 -21.05
C SER A 706 71.08 5.87 -22.50
N GLY A 707 70.03 5.80 -23.33
CA GLY A 707 70.14 5.64 -24.79
C GLY A 707 70.63 6.90 -25.49
N VAL A 708 70.06 8.06 -25.14
CA VAL A 708 70.48 9.37 -25.64
C VAL A 708 71.91 9.71 -25.19
N GLU A 709 72.29 9.42 -23.95
CA GLU A 709 73.67 9.60 -23.45
C GLU A 709 74.69 8.78 -24.25
N ARG A 710 74.40 7.51 -24.56
CA ARG A 710 75.27 6.69 -25.43
C ARG A 710 75.39 7.28 -26.84
N CYS A 711 74.28 7.71 -27.45
CA CYS A 711 74.32 8.36 -28.76
C CYS A 711 75.11 9.69 -28.73
N LEU A 712 75.02 10.44 -27.64
CA LEU A 712 75.82 11.66 -27.44
C LEU A 712 77.31 11.34 -27.25
N GLU A 713 77.65 10.30 -26.48
CA GLU A 713 79.04 9.84 -26.36
C GLU A 713 79.60 9.41 -27.72
N ASP A 714 78.88 8.63 -28.51
CA ASP A 714 79.37 8.18 -29.82
C ASP A 714 79.50 9.34 -30.82
N VAL A 715 78.59 10.32 -30.80
CA VAL A 715 78.71 11.57 -31.57
C VAL A 715 79.91 12.42 -31.09
N ILE A 716 80.17 12.48 -29.78
CA ILE A 716 81.34 13.19 -29.23
C ILE A 716 82.64 12.48 -29.61
N ARG A 717 82.70 11.15 -29.50
CA ARG A 717 83.86 10.33 -29.92
C ARG A 717 84.12 10.49 -31.42
N PHE A 718 83.08 10.43 -32.26
CA PHE A 718 83.19 10.67 -33.69
C PHE A 718 83.67 12.08 -34.01
N LYS A 719 83.11 13.11 -33.34
CA LYS A 719 83.60 14.50 -33.46
C LYS A 719 85.07 14.63 -33.08
N VAL A 720 85.51 14.03 -31.97
CA VAL A 720 86.91 14.06 -31.52
C VAL A 720 87.81 13.31 -32.49
N HIS A 721 87.37 12.18 -33.05
CA HIS A 721 88.12 11.45 -34.08
C HIS A 721 88.28 12.27 -35.37
N ILE A 722 87.21 12.90 -35.86
CA ILE A 722 87.27 13.79 -37.04
C ILE A 722 88.12 15.03 -36.77
N GLN A 723 88.06 15.63 -35.58
CA GLN A 723 88.95 16.72 -35.21
C GLN A 723 90.41 16.28 -35.19
N LYS A 724 90.74 15.15 -34.56
CA LYS A 724 92.10 14.61 -34.52
C LYS A 724 92.63 14.29 -35.93
N GLY A 725 91.79 13.73 -36.80
CA GLY A 725 92.14 13.48 -38.21
C GLY A 725 92.31 14.77 -39.04
N LEU A 726 91.60 15.85 -38.69
CA LEU A 726 91.81 17.17 -39.28
C LEU A 726 93.06 17.86 -38.75
N GLU A 727 93.37 17.73 -37.46
CA GLU A 727 94.62 18.21 -36.84
C GLU A 727 95.84 17.45 -37.41
N GLU A 728 95.72 16.14 -37.64
CA GLU A 728 96.74 15.31 -38.31
C GLU A 728 96.89 15.69 -39.80
N PHE A 729 95.80 16.01 -40.50
CA PHE A 729 95.85 16.47 -41.89
C PHE A 729 96.39 17.90 -42.02
N GLU A 730 96.05 18.81 -41.10
CA GLU A 730 96.61 20.16 -41.02
C GLU A 730 98.11 20.11 -40.70
N GLY A 731 98.53 19.22 -39.80
CA GLY A 731 99.94 18.92 -39.55
C GLY A 731 100.66 18.40 -40.80
N TRP A 732 100.10 17.39 -41.48
CA TRP A 732 100.69 16.85 -42.71
C TRP A 732 100.77 17.87 -43.85
N VAL A 733 99.73 18.69 -44.05
CA VAL A 733 99.77 19.79 -45.02
C VAL A 733 100.78 20.87 -44.60
N GLY A 734 100.95 21.11 -43.30
CA GLY A 734 102.01 21.97 -42.78
C GLY A 734 103.41 21.45 -43.10
N GLU A 735 103.67 20.16 -42.86
CA GLU A 735 104.93 19.49 -43.19
C GLU A 735 105.20 19.47 -44.71
N GLU A 736 104.18 19.21 -45.54
CA GLU A 736 104.31 19.22 -47.01
C GLU A 736 104.54 20.66 -47.54
N VAL A 737 103.91 21.68 -46.95
CA VAL A 737 104.16 23.10 -47.31
C VAL A 737 105.52 23.58 -46.82
N GLU A 738 106.00 23.15 -45.65
CA GLU A 738 107.38 23.39 -45.22
C GLU A 738 108.37 22.65 -46.13
N LEU A 739 108.02 21.47 -46.66
CA LEU A 739 108.83 20.75 -47.66
C LEU A 739 108.81 21.42 -49.05
N GLU A 740 107.71 22.01 -49.51
CA GLU A 740 107.70 22.82 -50.74
C GLU A 740 108.50 24.11 -50.54
N LEU A 741 108.39 24.79 -49.39
CA LEU A 741 109.20 25.98 -49.08
C LEU A 741 110.69 25.64 -48.99
N LEU A 742 111.05 24.56 -48.29
CA LEU A 742 112.43 24.08 -48.19
C LEU A 742 112.93 23.48 -49.51
N GLY A 743 112.03 23.07 -50.41
CA GLY A 743 112.34 22.70 -51.80
C GLY A 743 112.79 23.91 -52.62
N ASP A 744 111.99 24.98 -52.63
CA ASP A 744 112.35 26.26 -53.25
C ASP A 744 113.62 26.87 -52.62
N GLU A 745 113.78 26.80 -51.29
CA GLU A 745 115.00 27.30 -50.61
C GLU A 745 116.24 26.42 -50.86
N MET A 746 116.09 25.10 -51.07
CA MET A 746 117.23 24.20 -51.38
C MET A 746 117.57 24.10 -52.89
N GLU A 747 116.73 24.57 -53.82
CA GLU A 747 117.19 24.86 -55.19
C GLU A 747 118.02 26.17 -55.26
N ASP A 748 117.82 27.14 -54.36
CA ASP A 748 118.58 28.41 -54.36
C ASP A 748 119.83 28.41 -53.44
N MET A 749 119.84 27.65 -52.32
CA MET A 749 121.00 27.58 -51.39
C MET A 749 121.26 26.17 -50.81
N GLY A 750 122.34 25.51 -51.26
CA GLY A 750 122.65 24.11 -50.90
C GLY A 750 123.88 23.85 -50.02
N LEU A 751 123.89 22.66 -49.40
CA LEU A 751 124.95 22.00 -48.58
C LEU A 751 125.17 22.63 -47.16
N ASP A 752 125.50 21.88 -46.09
CA ASP A 752 125.98 20.48 -45.99
C ASP A 752 125.68 19.82 -44.59
N ASP A 753 125.70 18.48 -44.57
CA ASP A 753 126.10 17.54 -43.50
C ASP A 753 125.53 17.50 -42.02
N LYS A 754 125.01 16.30 -41.66
CA LYS A 754 125.23 15.46 -40.42
C LYS A 754 124.36 15.48 -39.12
N GLU A 755 123.74 14.30 -38.91
CA GLU A 755 123.60 13.44 -37.69
C GLU A 755 122.78 13.90 -36.44
N GLY A 756 121.67 13.18 -36.16
CA GLY A 756 120.68 13.57 -35.10
C GLY A 756 120.06 12.51 -34.14
N LYS A 757 120.18 11.18 -34.38
CA LYS A 757 119.86 10.07 -33.43
C LYS A 757 118.37 9.72 -33.12
N LYS A 758 118.17 8.46 -32.67
CA LYS A 758 116.99 7.84 -31.98
C LYS A 758 115.74 7.60 -32.84
N GLU A 759 115.32 6.35 -33.06
CA GLU A 759 114.65 5.38 -32.14
C GLU A 759 113.15 5.63 -32.00
N ASP A 760 112.37 4.97 -32.84
CA ASP A 760 111.13 4.28 -32.45
C ASP A 760 110.85 3.12 -33.43
N GLY A 761 110.05 2.12 -33.03
CA GLY A 761 109.79 0.94 -33.85
C GLY A 761 109.13 -0.23 -33.13
N GLU A 762 107.79 -0.18 -33.06
CA GLU A 762 106.76 -1.25 -32.88
C GLU A 762 107.16 -2.60 -32.21
N LYS A 763 106.36 -3.18 -31.30
CA LYS A 763 104.90 -3.40 -31.35
C LYS A 763 104.28 -3.54 -29.95
#